data_AF-A0A2E1YSX2-F1
#
_entry.id   AF-A0A2E1YSX2-F1
#
_cell.length_a   1.000
_cell.length_b   1.000
_cell.length_c   1.000
_cell.angle_alpha   90.00
_cell.angle_beta   90.00
_cell.angle_gamma   90.00
#
_symmetry.space_group_name_H-M   'P 1'
#
loop_
_entity.id
_entity.type
_entity.pdbx_description
1 polymer ?
#
loop_
_entity_poly.entity_id
_entity_poly.type
_entity_poly.pdbx_seq_one_letter_code
_entity_poly.pdbx_strand_id
1 'polypeptide(L)'
;MRLNIDYSKKQELILLYQNSEYKKALDLAKLILHEDPNNGFIYQIIGKIYFSLGEMRNAIINFDKAIRLDPSCDQNYNFIAVSLSNVGDEDRAIKYLKESLITNGKKAQTYFNIGSLYKKKQIWDKALENLLNSVSIKPYYPDAYNEIGKIFYSLSEYENAIHSHKRAIKQKKNFDDAYHNLGNSYSAVGKYYDAISSYKFALKINPKRNDSLHCIGLTSYEICNYNNGIKYFKELLKKNENDHFAKRNLAIGLMRQSYISDAIMHFEEVLLSLPDCTTCLSSLLELSAFQKNCDVKKIIKKFFKIIAKNSKTNGQFPKDILSLLGFGRSGSLFLHSLFDGHPEISTLPGYFFKGWFNKKTWELLRPDFQLNNWKDVLAEKICNYFEPLFDASSKKNVIGRPNGHTKWFARNLGFTQLGDDHSEILKLDQCLFRKCFIKLLQSYKEINNKNCFELVHQAFELAYRNSNGEMKPEKTIFYHIHNPSYFERLNFNFHYPNNKSLFIVRHPIQMLESWIMHDINKLPKLLKTSSTFAKKVEYNDIFQTNNKIPHTLRYFLNPLNGLSSVKGVKLEDIKNSPKLSLSKITKWLKINNDPSIYKSEFMGKKFSRPSVNFDNITGFDKRSIDTPLGRIFSKRDILILETLFWPFMDLYKYTKMTKKDFLKNLKIIRPFLMEPFEFEMDIYKRLPKEKKELQDIESFQSCHRYLIQVWEILDKTKTYPYLIKPLK
;
A
#
# COMPACT_ATOMS: atom_id res chain seq x y z
N MET A 1 70.63 22.06 10.51
CA MET A 1 70.38 21.97 9.06
C MET A 1 69.39 20.87 8.67
N ARG A 2 69.53 19.61 9.12
CA ARG A 2 68.58 18.50 8.78
C ARG A 2 67.12 18.74 9.19
N LEU A 3 66.85 19.32 10.36
CA LEU A 3 65.50 19.64 10.84
C LEU A 3 64.74 20.66 9.95
N ASN A 4 65.45 21.62 9.33
CA ASN A 4 64.83 22.60 8.42
C ASN A 4 64.51 22.00 7.04
N ILE A 5 65.29 21.01 6.58
CA ILE A 5 65.08 20.33 5.30
C ILE A 5 63.86 19.40 5.38
N ASP A 6 63.72 18.65 6.48
CA ASP A 6 62.56 17.77 6.71
C ASP A 6 61.24 18.58 6.83
N TYR A 7 61.28 19.74 7.48
CA TYR A 7 60.13 20.65 7.54
C TYR A 7 59.74 21.21 6.15
N SER A 8 60.73 21.59 5.33
CA SER A 8 60.50 22.09 3.96
C SER A 8 59.88 21.01 3.05
N LYS A 9 60.39 19.78 3.08
CA LYS A 9 59.85 18.65 2.29
C LYS A 9 58.42 18.28 2.70
N LYS A 10 58.10 18.33 4.01
CA LYS A 10 56.74 18.10 4.52
C LYS A 10 55.75 19.16 4.04
N GLN A 11 56.15 20.43 4.05
CA GLN A 11 55.32 21.52 3.53
C GLN A 11 55.09 21.40 2.01
N GLU A 12 56.13 21.07 1.26
CA GLU A 12 56.04 20.80 -0.18
C GLU A 12 55.08 19.63 -0.48
N LEU A 13 55.16 18.54 0.29
CA LEU A 13 54.25 17.41 0.16
C LEU A 13 52.78 17.80 0.37
N ILE A 14 52.50 18.62 1.39
CA ILE A 14 51.15 19.14 1.65
C ILE A 14 50.67 19.99 0.47
N LEU A 15 51.53 20.85 -0.06
CA LEU A 15 51.20 21.71 -1.20
C LEU A 15 50.89 20.89 -2.45
N LEU A 16 51.71 19.89 -2.77
CA LEU A 16 51.48 18.97 -3.89
C LEU A 16 50.15 18.21 -3.74
N TYR A 17 49.83 17.75 -2.52
CA TYR A 17 48.54 17.13 -2.23
C TYR A 17 47.37 18.11 -2.44
N GLN A 18 47.47 19.34 -1.92
CA GLN A 18 46.44 20.37 -2.05
C GLN A 18 46.23 20.77 -3.52
N ASN A 19 47.28 20.80 -4.33
CA ASN A 19 47.23 21.06 -5.77
C ASN A 19 46.77 19.84 -6.59
N SER A 20 46.40 18.72 -5.95
CA SER A 20 46.02 17.47 -6.61
C SER A 20 47.12 16.86 -7.51
N GLU A 21 48.38 17.22 -7.28
CA GLU A 21 49.54 16.66 -7.98
C GLU A 21 49.95 15.30 -7.37
N TYR A 22 49.00 14.37 -7.31
CA TYR A 22 49.08 13.14 -6.53
C TYR A 22 50.30 12.26 -6.84
N LYS A 23 50.72 12.18 -8.11
CA LYS A 23 51.89 11.39 -8.51
C LYS A 23 53.18 11.96 -7.90
N LYS A 24 53.41 13.27 -8.05
CA LYS A 24 54.56 13.96 -7.46
C LYS A 24 54.54 13.89 -5.94
N ALA A 25 53.36 14.05 -5.34
CA ALA A 25 53.16 13.90 -3.90
C ALA A 25 53.54 12.49 -3.42
N LEU A 26 53.12 11.43 -4.12
CA LEU A 26 53.48 10.05 -3.76
C LEU A 26 54.97 9.79 -3.93
N ASP A 27 55.60 10.33 -4.97
CA ASP A 27 57.04 10.17 -5.19
C ASP A 27 57.87 10.89 -4.10
N LEU A 28 57.48 12.12 -3.74
CA LEU A 28 58.10 12.85 -2.62
C LEU A 28 57.84 12.15 -1.28
N ALA A 29 56.64 11.62 -1.05
CA ALA A 29 56.31 10.88 0.17
C ALA A 29 57.15 9.61 0.32
N LYS A 30 57.45 8.89 -0.78
CA LYS A 30 58.37 7.74 -0.77
C LYS A 30 59.79 8.16 -0.39
N LEU A 31 60.28 9.28 -0.90
CA LEU A 31 61.59 9.81 -0.54
C LEU A 31 61.67 10.15 0.95
N ILE A 32 60.63 10.80 1.50
CA ILE A 32 60.57 11.13 2.93
C ILE A 32 60.50 9.83 3.76
N LEU A 33 59.70 8.83 3.36
CA LEU A 33 59.63 7.55 4.07
C LEU A 33 60.90 6.70 3.96
N HIS A 34 61.73 6.90 2.94
CA HIS A 34 63.05 6.27 2.85
C HIS A 34 64.01 6.87 3.90
N GLU A 35 63.88 8.16 4.21
CA GLU A 35 64.65 8.85 5.25
C GLU A 35 64.09 8.60 6.66
N ASP A 36 62.76 8.52 6.80
CA ASP A 36 62.04 8.27 8.05
C ASP A 36 60.87 7.28 7.85
N PRO A 37 61.12 5.96 7.96
CA PRO A 37 60.11 4.93 7.71
C PRO A 37 58.97 4.90 8.73
N ASN A 38 59.11 5.56 9.89
CA ASN A 38 58.12 5.54 10.97
C ASN A 38 57.31 6.85 11.02
N ASN A 39 57.31 7.62 9.94
CA ASN A 39 56.58 8.88 9.89
C ASN A 39 55.06 8.68 9.68
N GLY A 40 54.31 8.59 10.78
CA GLY A 40 52.84 8.41 10.74
C GLY A 40 52.09 9.51 9.97
N PHE A 41 52.60 10.74 9.97
CA PHE A 41 52.02 11.86 9.21
C PHE A 41 52.14 11.65 7.69
N ILE A 42 53.27 11.12 7.21
CA ILE A 42 53.44 10.86 5.78
C ILE A 42 52.52 9.72 5.32
N TYR A 43 52.39 8.65 6.12
CA TYR A 43 51.40 7.60 5.84
C TYR A 43 49.97 8.12 5.83
N GLN A 44 49.63 9.07 6.70
CA GLN A 44 48.33 9.75 6.66
C GLN A 44 48.12 10.50 5.33
N ILE A 45 49.12 11.23 4.82
CA ILE A 45 49.02 11.94 3.54
C ILE A 45 48.89 10.96 2.38
N ILE A 46 49.69 9.88 2.35
CA ILE A 46 49.58 8.82 1.34
C ILE A 46 48.18 8.18 1.37
N GLY A 47 47.66 7.89 2.56
CA GLY A 47 46.30 7.38 2.74
C GLY A 47 45.24 8.32 2.16
N LYS A 48 45.37 9.63 2.42
CA LYS A 48 44.48 10.68 1.88
C LYS A 48 44.58 10.78 0.36
N ILE A 49 45.77 10.64 -0.23
CA ILE A 49 45.97 10.60 -1.69
C ILE A 49 45.24 9.39 -2.29
N TYR A 50 45.47 8.20 -1.77
CA TYR A 50 44.79 6.99 -2.27
C TYR A 50 43.27 7.05 -2.06
N PHE A 51 42.81 7.67 -0.98
CA PHE A 51 41.39 7.93 -0.76
C PHE A 51 40.81 8.83 -1.86
N SER A 52 41.48 9.94 -2.20
CA SER A 52 41.08 10.84 -3.29
C SER A 52 41.11 10.17 -4.66
N LEU A 53 42.03 9.21 -4.89
CA LEU A 53 42.12 8.42 -6.12
C LEU A 53 41.07 7.29 -6.21
N GLY A 54 40.33 7.02 -5.13
CA GLY A 54 39.38 5.92 -5.07
C GLY A 54 40.00 4.55 -4.79
N GLU A 55 41.32 4.48 -4.54
CA GLU A 55 42.05 3.25 -4.25
C GLU A 55 41.91 2.84 -2.77
N MET A 56 40.70 2.43 -2.39
CA MET A 56 40.33 2.20 -0.99
C MET A 56 41.23 1.19 -0.27
N ARG A 57 41.71 0.13 -0.94
CA ARG A 57 42.60 -0.87 -0.32
C ARG A 57 43.95 -0.27 0.08
N ASN A 58 44.54 0.55 -0.79
CA ASN A 58 45.80 1.23 -0.51
C ASN A 58 45.62 2.31 0.56
N ALA A 59 44.48 3.01 0.56
CA ALA A 59 44.13 3.94 1.63
C ALA A 59 44.07 3.22 3.00
N ILE A 60 43.41 2.07 3.08
CA ILE A 60 43.29 1.27 4.32
C ILE A 60 44.66 0.88 4.87
N ILE A 61 45.56 0.37 4.02
CA ILE A 61 46.91 -0.04 4.43
C ILE A 61 47.68 1.14 5.04
N ASN A 62 47.62 2.30 4.38
CA ASN A 62 48.37 3.48 4.84
C ASN A 62 47.75 4.11 6.09
N PHE A 63 46.42 4.15 6.21
CA PHE A 63 45.78 4.61 7.45
C PHE A 63 46.00 3.65 8.62
N ASP A 64 46.02 2.33 8.40
CA ASP A 64 46.35 1.35 9.46
C ASP A 64 47.77 1.59 9.99
N LYS A 65 48.74 1.77 9.08
CA LYS A 65 50.11 2.12 9.46
C LYS A 65 50.17 3.46 10.21
N ALA A 66 49.47 4.48 9.72
CA ALA A 66 49.42 5.78 10.37
C ALA A 66 48.82 5.69 11.80
N ILE A 67 47.79 4.87 12.00
CA ILE A 67 47.17 4.63 13.33
C ILE A 67 48.13 3.89 14.26
N ARG A 68 48.85 2.87 13.77
CA ARG A 68 49.82 2.14 14.61
C ARG A 68 50.97 3.03 15.08
N LEU A 69 51.40 3.97 14.25
CA LEU A 69 52.49 4.90 14.53
C LEU A 69 52.03 6.08 15.40
N ASP A 70 50.81 6.56 15.19
CA ASP A 70 50.18 7.62 15.98
C ASP A 70 48.69 7.34 16.22
N PRO A 71 48.34 6.67 17.35
CA PRO A 71 46.95 6.41 17.73
C PRO A 71 46.15 7.65 18.13
N SER A 72 46.79 8.82 18.32
CA SER A 72 46.13 10.03 18.81
C SER A 72 45.32 10.78 17.72
N CYS A 73 45.52 10.40 16.46
CA CYS A 73 44.92 11.06 15.31
C CYS A 73 43.55 10.46 14.92
N ASP A 74 42.48 10.98 15.50
CA ASP A 74 41.08 10.57 15.20
C ASP A 74 40.70 10.67 13.70
N GLN A 75 41.34 11.57 12.94
CA GLN A 75 41.11 11.64 11.49
C GLN A 75 41.47 10.33 10.79
N ASN A 76 42.56 9.67 11.19
CA ASN A 76 43.00 8.42 10.56
C ASN A 76 41.98 7.31 10.78
N TYR A 77 41.39 7.23 11.98
CA TYR A 77 40.29 6.31 12.29
C TYR A 77 39.02 6.57 11.47
N ASN A 78 38.69 7.85 11.25
CA ASN A 78 37.55 8.20 10.40
C ASN A 78 37.80 7.80 8.93
N PHE A 79 38.99 8.10 8.39
CA PHE A 79 39.33 7.77 7.00
C PHE A 79 39.46 6.26 6.75
N ILE A 80 40.06 5.50 7.67
CA ILE A 80 40.13 4.04 7.53
C ILE A 80 38.72 3.43 7.61
N ALA A 81 37.84 3.94 8.48
CA ALA A 81 36.48 3.43 8.61
C ALA A 81 35.63 3.70 7.35
N VAL A 82 35.76 4.89 6.74
CA VAL A 82 35.09 5.19 5.47
C VAL A 82 35.62 4.30 4.35
N SER A 83 36.95 4.10 4.30
CA SER A 83 37.60 3.26 3.29
C SER A 83 37.18 1.78 3.43
N LEU A 84 37.12 1.28 4.66
CA LEU A 84 36.61 -0.06 5.00
C LEU A 84 35.12 -0.20 4.62
N SER A 85 34.29 0.80 4.91
CA SER A 85 32.88 0.81 4.49
C SER A 85 32.71 0.78 2.96
N ASN A 86 33.60 1.45 2.21
CA ASN A 86 33.58 1.44 0.75
C ASN A 86 33.98 0.09 0.14
N VAL A 87 34.79 -0.71 0.84
CA VAL A 87 35.10 -2.10 0.44
C VAL A 87 34.13 -3.13 1.05
N GLY A 88 33.10 -2.69 1.77
CA GLY A 88 32.08 -3.56 2.36
C GLY A 88 32.50 -4.27 3.65
N ASP A 89 33.46 -3.71 4.40
CA ASP A 89 33.92 -4.24 5.68
C ASP A 89 33.50 -3.34 6.84
N GLU A 90 32.20 -3.31 7.11
CA GLU A 90 31.64 -2.45 8.14
C GLU A 90 32.06 -2.88 9.56
N ASP A 91 32.36 -4.16 9.79
CA ASP A 91 32.72 -4.65 11.13
C ASP A 91 34.11 -4.17 11.55
N ARG A 92 35.11 -4.23 10.66
CA ARG A 92 36.41 -3.60 10.96
C ARG A 92 36.27 -2.08 11.06
N ALA A 93 35.46 -1.45 10.22
CA ALA A 93 35.24 0.00 10.30
C ALA A 93 34.69 0.42 11.68
N ILE A 94 33.68 -0.29 12.19
CA ILE A 94 33.12 -0.06 13.53
C ILE A 94 34.18 -0.31 14.62
N LYS A 95 35.01 -1.35 14.47
CA LYS A 95 36.09 -1.65 15.43
C LYS A 95 37.08 -0.49 15.55
N TYR A 96 37.62 0.01 14.43
CA TYR A 96 38.53 1.16 14.44
C TYR A 96 37.87 2.40 15.05
N LEU A 97 36.60 2.71 14.73
CA LEU A 97 35.94 3.87 15.32
C LEU A 97 35.71 3.73 16.84
N LYS A 98 35.43 2.51 17.33
CA LYS A 98 35.33 2.24 18.78
C LYS A 98 36.68 2.37 19.47
N GLU A 99 37.76 1.92 18.84
CA GLU A 99 39.12 2.16 19.32
C GLU A 99 39.41 3.66 19.40
N SER A 100 39.01 4.46 18.39
CA SER A 100 39.15 5.91 18.43
C SER A 100 38.37 6.54 19.60
N LEU A 101 37.17 6.04 19.94
CA LEU A 101 36.42 6.56 21.10
C LEU A 101 37.13 6.30 22.43
N ILE A 102 37.92 5.23 22.53
CA ILE A 102 38.72 4.89 23.71
C ILE A 102 39.97 5.77 23.77
N THR A 103 40.71 5.87 22.66
CA THR A 103 42.02 6.55 22.62
C THR A 103 41.92 8.07 22.48
N ASN A 104 40.96 8.56 21.68
CA ASN A 104 40.86 9.97 21.25
C ASN A 104 39.67 10.71 21.88
N GLY A 105 38.98 10.07 22.81
CA GLY A 105 37.84 10.60 23.53
C GLY A 105 36.52 10.57 22.74
N LYS A 106 35.43 10.85 23.45
CA LYS A 106 34.07 10.82 22.93
C LYS A 106 33.78 12.01 21.99
N LYS A 107 33.88 11.79 20.67
CA LYS A 107 33.61 12.80 19.63
C LYS A 107 32.30 12.55 18.90
N ALA A 108 31.56 13.63 18.62
CA ALA A 108 30.28 13.55 17.92
C ALA A 108 30.40 12.91 16.51
N GLN A 109 31.45 13.25 15.75
CA GLN A 109 31.67 12.70 14.40
C GLN A 109 31.89 11.18 14.42
N THR A 110 32.66 10.68 15.39
CA THR A 110 32.96 9.25 15.55
C THR A 110 31.68 8.47 15.86
N TYR A 111 30.86 8.96 16.79
CA TYR A 111 29.54 8.40 17.06
C TYR A 111 28.60 8.45 15.84
N PHE A 112 28.60 9.54 15.08
CA PHE A 112 27.82 9.66 13.85
C PHE A 112 28.24 8.61 12.80
N ASN A 113 29.55 8.39 12.65
CA ASN A 113 30.10 7.41 11.72
C ASN A 113 29.73 5.97 12.14
N ILE A 114 29.84 5.64 13.44
CA ILE A 114 29.41 4.33 13.97
C ILE A 114 27.91 4.13 13.75
N GLY A 115 27.09 5.13 14.07
CA GLY A 115 25.65 5.07 13.87
C GLY A 115 25.28 4.89 12.40
N SER A 116 25.97 5.58 11.49
CA SER A 116 25.78 5.43 10.03
C SER A 116 26.14 4.03 9.52
N LEU A 117 27.18 3.39 10.08
CA LEU A 117 27.57 2.02 9.74
C LEU A 117 26.53 1.01 10.25
N TYR A 118 26.07 1.14 11.51
CA TYR A 118 24.99 0.29 12.02
C TYR A 118 23.69 0.44 11.23
N LYS A 119 23.36 1.66 10.78
CA LYS A 119 22.22 1.92 9.89
C LYS A 119 22.39 1.22 8.55
N LYS A 120 23.59 1.23 7.94
CA LYS A 120 23.88 0.50 6.70
C LYS A 120 23.68 -1.01 6.88
N LYS A 121 24.02 -1.54 8.06
CA LYS A 121 23.74 -2.92 8.49
C LYS A 121 22.28 -3.16 8.93
N GLN A 122 21.42 -2.14 8.89
CA GLN A 122 20.03 -2.18 9.36
C GLN A 122 19.85 -2.60 10.83
N ILE A 123 20.87 -2.37 11.66
CA ILE A 123 20.81 -2.58 13.12
C ILE A 123 20.33 -1.28 13.76
N TRP A 124 19.01 -1.06 13.71
CA TRP A 124 18.39 0.24 13.99
C TRP A 124 18.64 0.76 15.42
N ASP A 125 18.55 -0.11 16.43
CA ASP A 125 18.71 0.30 17.84
C ASP A 125 20.11 0.86 18.10
N LYS A 126 21.15 0.13 17.68
CA LYS A 126 22.55 0.57 17.81
C LYS A 126 22.82 1.80 16.97
N ALA A 127 22.22 1.91 15.79
CA ALA A 127 22.35 3.09 14.94
C ALA A 127 21.78 4.33 15.63
N LEU A 128 20.56 4.23 16.18
CA LEU A 128 19.87 5.30 16.86
C LEU A 128 20.62 5.71 18.14
N GLU A 129 21.04 4.75 18.96
CA GLU A 129 21.84 5.00 20.17
C GLU A 129 23.10 5.82 19.87
N ASN A 130 23.88 5.42 18.86
CA ASN A 130 25.10 6.12 18.49
C ASN A 130 24.82 7.51 17.90
N LEU A 131 23.77 7.67 17.09
CA LEU A 131 23.40 8.98 16.57
C LEU A 131 22.86 9.92 17.66
N LEU A 132 22.14 9.40 18.65
CA LEU A 132 21.70 10.16 19.82
C LEU A 132 22.90 10.63 20.67
N ASN A 133 23.89 9.75 20.86
CA ASN A 133 25.16 10.13 21.49
C ASN A 133 25.91 11.20 20.68
N SER A 134 25.85 11.16 19.35
CA SER A 134 26.45 12.18 18.50
C SER A 134 25.83 13.56 18.74
N VAL A 135 24.49 13.64 18.74
CA VAL A 135 23.77 14.92 18.91
C VAL A 135 23.73 15.40 20.36
N SER A 136 23.93 14.53 21.35
CA SER A 136 24.12 14.95 22.75
C SER A 136 25.45 15.66 22.95
N ILE A 137 26.51 15.19 22.28
CA ILE A 137 27.83 15.85 22.29
C ILE A 137 27.80 17.12 21.44
N LYS A 138 27.20 17.07 20.24
CA LYS A 138 27.09 18.22 19.32
C LYS A 138 25.62 18.49 18.97
N PRO A 139 24.93 19.36 19.73
CA PRO A 139 23.51 19.66 19.48
C PRO A 139 23.21 20.31 18.13
N TYR A 140 24.20 20.97 17.50
CA TYR A 140 24.13 21.53 16.15
C TYR A 140 24.82 20.62 15.14
N TYR A 141 24.11 19.57 14.71
CA TYR A 141 24.61 18.59 13.76
C TYR A 141 23.48 18.14 12.80
N PRO A 142 23.21 18.89 11.73
CA PRO A 142 22.05 18.67 10.86
C PRO A 142 22.05 17.29 10.19
N ASP A 143 23.22 16.79 9.76
CA ASP A 143 23.34 15.48 9.13
C ASP A 143 22.95 14.34 10.09
N ALA A 144 23.34 14.44 11.37
CA ALA A 144 22.96 13.47 12.39
C ALA A 144 21.44 13.45 12.61
N TYR A 145 20.78 14.62 12.71
CA TYR A 145 19.32 14.68 12.81
C TYR A 145 18.60 14.13 11.57
N ASN A 146 19.16 14.36 10.38
CA ASN A 146 18.58 13.79 9.16
C ASN A 146 18.68 12.25 9.16
N GLU A 147 19.79 11.69 9.63
CA GLU A 147 19.96 10.24 9.75
C GLU A 147 19.09 9.61 10.84
N ILE A 148 18.93 10.27 11.99
CA ILE A 148 17.95 9.88 13.03
C ILE A 148 16.55 9.83 12.43
N GLY A 149 16.16 10.85 11.65
CA GLY A 149 14.86 10.87 10.99
C GLY A 149 14.65 9.72 10.00
N LYS A 150 15.68 9.36 9.22
CA LYS A 150 15.64 8.19 8.31
C LYS A 150 15.47 6.87 9.06
N ILE A 151 16.08 6.72 10.24
CA ILE A 151 15.91 5.53 11.08
C ILE A 151 14.47 5.47 11.60
N PHE A 152 13.96 6.54 12.20
CA PHE A 152 12.56 6.59 12.66
C PHE A 152 11.57 6.30 11.53
N TYR A 153 11.83 6.82 10.32
CA TYR A 153 11.01 6.51 9.15
C TYR A 153 11.03 5.01 8.81
N SER A 154 12.21 4.37 8.89
CA SER A 154 12.38 2.93 8.62
C SER A 154 11.73 2.05 9.68
N LEU A 155 11.62 2.54 10.92
CA LEU A 155 10.89 1.94 12.03
C LEU A 155 9.38 2.25 12.00
N SER A 156 8.88 2.94 10.96
CA SER A 156 7.50 3.42 10.85
C SER A 156 7.05 4.40 11.94
N GLU A 157 8.00 5.01 12.66
CA GLU A 157 7.77 6.09 13.64
C GLU A 157 7.78 7.46 12.95
N TYR A 158 6.78 7.69 12.09
CA TYR A 158 6.79 8.83 11.16
C TYR A 158 6.72 10.20 11.85
N GLU A 159 6.04 10.33 12.99
CA GLU A 159 6.01 11.57 13.77
C GLU A 159 7.40 11.95 14.31
N ASN A 160 8.14 10.97 14.82
CA ASN A 160 9.52 11.15 15.30
C ASN A 160 10.47 11.50 14.14
N ALA A 161 10.24 10.89 12.97
CA ALA A 161 10.96 11.24 11.73
C ALA A 161 10.71 12.70 11.33
N ILE A 162 9.45 13.16 11.33
CA ILE A 162 9.09 14.56 11.03
C ILE A 162 9.82 15.53 11.97
N HIS A 163 9.83 15.24 13.28
CA HIS A 163 10.51 16.10 14.26
C HIS A 163 12.02 16.21 13.96
N SER A 164 12.67 15.08 13.70
CA SER A 164 14.10 15.00 13.43
C SER A 164 14.48 15.72 12.13
N HIS A 165 13.73 15.52 11.03
CA HIS A 165 13.98 16.23 9.77
C HIS A 165 13.76 17.74 9.90
N LYS A 166 12.73 18.20 10.63
CA LYS A 166 12.54 19.62 10.91
C LYS A 166 13.71 20.22 11.69
N ARG A 167 14.28 19.49 12.64
CA ARG A 167 15.45 19.92 13.42
C ARG A 167 16.68 20.06 12.51
N ALA A 168 16.91 19.12 11.61
CA ALA A 168 17.96 19.22 10.59
C ALA A 168 17.80 20.48 9.71
N ILE A 169 16.59 20.74 9.21
CA ILE A 169 16.28 21.90 8.35
C ILE A 169 16.45 23.22 9.11
N LYS A 170 16.07 23.28 10.39
CA LYS A 170 16.23 24.48 11.23
C LYS A 170 17.72 24.86 11.37
N GLN A 171 18.60 23.87 11.40
CA GLN A 171 20.06 24.07 11.49
C GLN A 171 20.67 24.36 10.11
N LYS A 172 20.26 23.65 9.05
CA LYS A 172 20.76 23.86 7.69
C LYS A 172 19.60 24.13 6.74
N LYS A 173 19.33 25.43 6.47
CA LYS A 173 18.22 25.86 5.61
C LYS A 173 18.34 25.38 4.16
N ASN A 174 19.54 25.20 3.63
CA ASN A 174 19.80 24.69 2.27
C ASN A 174 20.16 23.20 2.33
N PHE A 175 19.24 22.36 2.83
CA PHE A 175 19.44 20.92 2.96
C PHE A 175 18.36 20.14 2.20
N ASP A 176 18.55 19.95 0.90
CA ASP A 176 17.56 19.32 0.02
C ASP A 176 17.22 17.88 0.45
N ASP A 177 18.20 17.09 0.90
CA ASP A 177 17.96 15.75 1.46
C ASP A 177 16.97 15.78 2.63
N ALA A 178 17.13 16.71 3.56
CA ALA A 178 16.26 16.80 4.73
C ALA A 178 14.84 17.24 4.36
N TYR A 179 14.69 18.15 3.38
CA TYR A 179 13.37 18.50 2.84
C TYR A 179 12.71 17.34 2.10
N HIS A 180 13.46 16.59 1.31
CA HIS A 180 12.96 15.39 0.63
C HIS A 180 12.47 14.35 1.65
N ASN A 181 13.28 14.05 2.67
CA ASN A 181 12.92 13.08 3.70
C ASN A 181 11.76 13.56 4.60
N LEU A 182 11.68 14.86 4.86
CA LEU A 182 10.51 15.46 5.51
C LEU A 182 9.25 15.26 4.65
N GLY A 183 9.36 15.43 3.34
CA GLY A 183 8.28 15.14 2.39
C GLY A 183 7.82 13.67 2.47
N ASN A 184 8.76 12.73 2.48
CA ASN A 184 8.46 11.29 2.63
C ASN A 184 7.72 11.02 3.95
N SER A 185 8.20 11.60 5.05
CA SER A 185 7.61 11.43 6.38
C SER A 185 6.19 12.02 6.45
N TYR A 186 5.97 13.20 5.86
CA TYR A 186 4.62 13.77 5.75
C TYR A 186 3.67 12.93 4.90
N SER A 187 4.16 12.40 3.78
CA SER A 187 3.36 11.53 2.91
C SER A 187 2.93 10.26 3.64
N ALA A 188 3.82 9.66 4.45
CA ALA A 188 3.53 8.47 5.24
C ALA A 188 2.43 8.67 6.29
N VAL A 189 2.30 9.88 6.86
CA VAL A 189 1.21 10.24 7.80
C VAL A 189 -0.02 10.86 7.11
N GLY A 190 -0.08 10.84 5.78
CA GLY A 190 -1.20 11.37 5.00
C GLY A 190 -1.25 12.90 4.89
N LYS A 191 -0.18 13.61 5.29
CA LYS A 191 -0.06 15.07 5.16
C LYS A 191 0.47 15.45 3.76
N TYR A 192 -0.30 15.10 2.74
CA TYR A 192 0.14 15.16 1.34
C TYR A 192 0.48 16.56 0.82
N TYR A 193 -0.23 17.61 1.26
CA TYR A 193 0.09 19.00 0.86
C TYR A 193 1.43 19.47 1.46
N ASP A 194 1.68 19.15 2.73
CA ASP A 194 2.97 19.44 3.39
C ASP A 194 4.10 18.65 2.72
N ALA A 195 3.82 17.41 2.31
CA ALA A 195 4.76 16.58 1.55
C ALA A 195 5.13 17.24 0.21
N ILE A 196 4.13 17.60 -0.61
CA ILE A 196 4.35 18.29 -1.90
C ILE A 196 5.15 19.59 -1.71
N SER A 197 4.82 20.39 -0.68
CA SER A 197 5.56 21.61 -0.37
C SER A 197 7.04 21.32 -0.06
N SER A 198 7.30 20.32 0.79
CA SER A 198 8.66 19.91 1.18
C SER A 198 9.46 19.42 -0.03
N TYR A 199 8.89 18.58 -0.90
CA TYR A 199 9.55 18.15 -2.13
C TYR A 199 9.84 19.32 -3.09
N LYS A 200 8.93 20.29 -3.21
CA LYS A 200 9.16 21.50 -4.02
C LYS A 200 10.30 22.35 -3.47
N PHE A 201 10.44 22.46 -2.14
CA PHE A 201 11.60 23.12 -1.55
C PHE A 201 12.91 22.37 -1.81
N ALA A 202 12.90 21.03 -1.72
CA ALA A 202 14.07 20.22 -2.10
C ALA A 202 14.48 20.48 -3.56
N LEU A 203 13.51 20.54 -4.49
CA LEU A 203 13.76 20.87 -5.90
C LEU A 203 14.24 22.30 -6.13
N LYS A 204 13.78 23.26 -5.32
CA LYS A 204 14.26 24.65 -5.40
C LYS A 204 15.74 24.75 -5.02
N ILE A 205 16.19 23.96 -4.03
CA ILE A 205 17.59 23.90 -3.60
C ILE A 205 18.42 23.10 -4.62
N ASN A 206 17.90 21.96 -5.10
CA ASN A 206 18.56 21.09 -6.05
C ASN A 206 17.61 20.68 -7.19
N PRO A 207 17.61 21.41 -8.33
CA PRO A 207 16.71 21.15 -9.47
C PRO A 207 16.92 19.79 -10.18
N LYS A 208 18.01 19.08 -9.88
CA LYS A 208 18.34 17.77 -10.48
C LYS A 208 17.74 16.59 -9.70
N ARG A 209 17.02 16.82 -8.60
CA ARG A 209 16.38 15.76 -7.79
C ARG A 209 15.16 15.13 -8.47
N ASN A 210 15.40 14.21 -9.39
CA ASN A 210 14.32 13.47 -10.06
C ASN A 210 13.46 12.64 -9.08
N ASP A 211 14.04 12.14 -7.99
CA ASP A 211 13.31 11.45 -6.93
C ASP A 211 12.22 12.31 -6.28
N SER A 212 12.48 13.61 -6.07
CA SER A 212 11.50 14.56 -5.54
C SER A 212 10.38 14.85 -6.55
N LEU A 213 10.69 14.90 -7.86
CA LEU A 213 9.67 14.99 -8.91
C LEU A 213 8.77 13.75 -8.93
N HIS A 214 9.36 12.55 -8.81
CA HIS A 214 8.61 11.29 -8.70
C HIS A 214 7.66 11.32 -7.50
N CYS A 215 8.17 11.73 -6.33
CA CYS A 215 7.37 11.83 -5.12
C CYS A 215 6.25 12.86 -5.23
N ILE A 216 6.45 14.01 -5.90
CA ILE A 216 5.36 14.97 -6.15
C ILE A 216 4.30 14.37 -7.09
N GLY A 217 4.73 13.66 -8.13
CA GLY A 217 3.82 12.99 -9.06
C GLY A 217 2.92 11.97 -8.35
N LEU A 218 3.52 11.10 -7.54
CA LEU A 218 2.79 10.10 -6.74
C LEU A 218 1.91 10.75 -5.68
N THR A 219 2.42 11.73 -4.94
CA THR A 219 1.66 12.41 -3.88
C THR A 219 0.48 13.19 -4.46
N SER A 220 0.59 13.70 -5.69
CA SER A 220 -0.53 14.31 -6.41
C SER A 220 -1.64 13.30 -6.70
N TYR A 221 -1.31 12.04 -6.98
CA TYR A 221 -2.31 10.98 -7.13
C TYR A 221 -3.02 10.63 -5.82
N GLU A 222 -2.31 10.67 -4.68
CA GLU A 222 -2.92 10.42 -3.36
C GLU A 222 -3.99 11.46 -2.99
N ILE A 223 -3.83 12.72 -3.43
CA ILE A 223 -4.86 13.76 -3.29
C ILE A 223 -5.86 13.82 -4.46
N CYS A 224 -5.88 12.80 -5.32
CA CYS A 224 -6.72 12.68 -6.51
C CYS A 224 -6.55 13.82 -7.55
N ASN A 225 -5.39 14.48 -7.57
CA ASN A 225 -5.03 15.46 -8.61
C ASN A 225 -4.16 14.77 -9.66
N TYR A 226 -4.82 14.03 -10.55
CA TYR A 226 -4.13 13.20 -11.54
C TYR A 226 -3.52 14.04 -12.65
N ASN A 227 -4.12 15.18 -13.01
CA ASN A 227 -3.56 16.05 -14.04
C ASN A 227 -2.19 16.63 -13.63
N ASN A 228 -2.06 17.06 -12.36
CA ASN A 228 -0.78 17.52 -11.86
C ASN A 228 0.25 16.38 -11.79
N GLY A 229 -0.16 15.19 -11.35
CA GLY A 229 0.75 14.03 -11.37
C GLY A 229 1.22 13.66 -12.78
N ILE A 230 0.30 13.63 -13.76
CA ILE A 230 0.60 13.42 -15.19
C ILE A 230 1.61 14.46 -15.68
N LYS A 231 1.42 15.74 -15.35
CA LYS A 231 2.34 16.83 -15.71
C LYS A 231 3.77 16.53 -15.23
N TYR A 232 3.94 16.16 -13.95
CA TYR A 232 5.26 15.86 -13.39
C TYR A 232 5.90 14.60 -14.00
N PHE A 233 5.12 13.55 -14.28
CA PHE A 233 5.67 12.37 -14.97
C PHE A 233 6.05 12.67 -16.42
N LYS A 234 5.31 13.52 -17.14
CA LYS A 234 5.72 14.00 -18.47
C LYS A 234 7.01 14.83 -18.39
N GLU A 235 7.20 15.65 -17.36
CA GLU A 235 8.45 16.39 -17.15
C GLU A 235 9.64 15.45 -16.90
N LEU A 236 9.45 14.41 -16.07
CA LEU A 236 10.47 13.39 -15.84
C LEU A 236 10.86 12.67 -17.13
N LEU A 237 9.89 12.30 -17.96
CA LEU A 237 10.15 11.63 -19.24
C LEU A 237 10.86 12.53 -20.25
N LYS A 238 10.66 13.85 -20.21
CA LYS A 238 11.47 14.80 -21.00
C LYS A 238 12.94 14.80 -20.58
N LYS A 239 13.24 14.56 -19.30
CA LYS A 239 14.62 14.47 -18.80
C LYS A 239 15.24 13.10 -19.06
N ASN A 240 14.44 12.05 -18.99
CA ASN A 240 14.85 10.67 -19.23
C ASN A 240 13.68 9.85 -19.79
N GLU A 241 13.67 9.64 -21.11
CA GLU A 241 12.60 8.89 -21.78
C GLU A 241 12.56 7.41 -21.38
N ASN A 242 13.68 6.87 -20.90
CA ASN A 242 13.82 5.49 -20.43
C ASN A 242 13.44 5.31 -18.95
N ASP A 243 12.89 6.33 -18.29
CA ASP A 243 12.34 6.19 -16.93
C ASP A 243 11.03 5.38 -16.96
N HIS A 244 11.16 4.05 -16.96
CA HIS A 244 10.01 3.14 -16.96
C HIS A 244 9.10 3.31 -15.74
N PHE A 245 9.63 3.80 -14.61
CA PHE A 245 8.81 4.10 -13.44
C PHE A 245 7.92 5.31 -13.71
N ALA A 246 8.46 6.39 -14.28
CA ALA A 246 7.69 7.56 -14.69
C ALA A 246 6.66 7.19 -15.76
N LYS A 247 7.05 6.43 -16.79
CA LYS A 247 6.17 6.00 -17.89
C LYS A 247 5.00 5.14 -17.41
N ARG A 248 5.27 4.18 -16.53
CA ARG A 248 4.21 3.38 -15.88
C ARG A 248 3.26 4.25 -15.06
N ASN A 249 3.77 5.21 -14.29
CA ASN A 249 2.91 6.04 -13.46
C ASN A 249 2.13 7.08 -14.29
N LEU A 250 2.69 7.58 -15.39
CA LEU A 250 1.95 8.34 -16.41
C LEU A 250 0.74 7.54 -16.93
N ALA A 251 0.97 6.28 -17.31
CA ALA A 251 -0.11 5.37 -17.74
C ALA A 251 -1.19 5.18 -16.66
N ILE A 252 -0.80 5.07 -15.38
CA ILE A 252 -1.75 5.01 -14.25
C ILE A 252 -2.57 6.32 -14.16
N GLY A 253 -1.94 7.48 -14.28
CA GLY A 253 -2.65 8.76 -14.30
C GLY A 253 -3.66 8.86 -15.43
N LEU A 254 -3.25 8.50 -16.65
CA LEU A 254 -4.11 8.47 -17.83
C LEU A 254 -5.28 7.50 -17.66
N MET A 255 -5.01 6.31 -17.13
CA MET A 255 -6.04 5.32 -16.76
C MET A 255 -7.06 5.90 -15.77
N ARG A 256 -6.59 6.62 -14.74
CA ARG A 256 -7.47 7.26 -13.73
C ARG A 256 -8.26 8.43 -14.29
N GLN A 257 -7.77 9.07 -15.34
CA GLN A 257 -8.45 10.10 -16.10
C GLN A 257 -9.27 9.53 -17.26
N SER A 258 -9.40 8.21 -17.38
CA SER A 258 -10.15 7.54 -18.46
C SER A 258 -9.63 7.82 -19.88
N TYR A 259 -8.36 8.18 -20.01
CA TYR A 259 -7.62 8.16 -21.29
C TYR A 259 -7.11 6.74 -21.53
N ILE A 260 -8.04 5.84 -21.84
CA ILE A 260 -7.82 4.38 -21.82
C ILE A 260 -6.79 3.94 -22.87
N SER A 261 -6.92 4.42 -24.12
CA SER A 261 -6.00 4.05 -25.21
C SER A 261 -4.56 4.45 -24.92
N ASP A 262 -4.34 5.69 -24.46
CA ASP A 262 -3.01 6.20 -24.12
C ASP A 262 -2.39 5.43 -22.93
N ALA A 263 -3.23 5.08 -21.95
CA ALA A 263 -2.80 4.28 -20.81
C ALA A 263 -2.34 2.88 -21.24
N ILE A 264 -3.10 2.19 -22.10
CA ILE A 264 -2.75 0.86 -22.60
C ILE A 264 -1.43 0.90 -23.38
N MET A 265 -1.29 1.86 -24.31
CA MET A 265 -0.06 2.06 -25.08
C MET A 265 1.16 2.17 -24.16
N HIS A 266 1.13 3.07 -23.17
CA HIS A 266 2.27 3.24 -22.27
C HIS A 266 2.52 2.03 -21.36
N PHE A 267 1.48 1.28 -20.95
CA PHE A 267 1.68 0.03 -20.21
C PHE A 267 2.36 -1.04 -21.06
N GLU A 268 1.97 -1.17 -22.34
CA GLU A 268 2.58 -2.11 -23.28
C GLU A 268 4.03 -1.75 -23.57
N GLU A 269 4.33 -0.47 -23.80
CA GLU A 269 5.71 0.01 -23.99
C GLU A 269 6.61 -0.32 -22.79
N VAL A 270 6.12 -0.14 -21.55
CA VAL A 270 6.89 -0.52 -20.34
C VAL A 270 7.11 -2.03 -20.28
N LEU A 271 6.16 -2.84 -20.76
CA LEU A 271 6.28 -4.31 -20.76
C LEU A 271 7.27 -4.85 -21.80
N LEU A 272 7.66 -4.05 -22.81
CA LEU A 272 8.73 -4.42 -23.74
C LEU A 272 10.09 -4.48 -23.01
N SER A 273 10.38 -3.50 -22.15
CA SER A 273 11.63 -3.43 -21.38
C SER A 273 11.56 -4.16 -20.04
N LEU A 274 10.40 -4.14 -19.38
CA LEU A 274 10.17 -4.75 -18.07
C LEU A 274 9.04 -5.79 -18.15
N PRO A 275 9.27 -6.96 -18.78
CA PRO A 275 8.23 -7.95 -19.04
C PRO A 275 7.56 -8.48 -17.76
N ASP A 276 8.27 -8.48 -16.64
CA ASP A 276 7.79 -8.97 -15.34
C ASP A 276 7.08 -7.88 -14.50
N CYS A 277 6.76 -6.72 -15.09
CA CYS A 277 6.08 -5.64 -14.39
C CYS A 277 4.61 -5.99 -14.06
N THR A 278 4.39 -6.58 -12.88
CA THR A 278 3.07 -7.03 -12.41
C THR A 278 2.04 -5.91 -12.31
N THR A 279 2.47 -4.67 -12.07
CA THR A 279 1.60 -3.49 -12.07
C THR A 279 1.06 -3.20 -13.47
N CYS A 280 1.89 -3.22 -14.51
CA CYS A 280 1.42 -3.04 -15.89
C CYS A 280 0.46 -4.16 -16.31
N LEU A 281 0.80 -5.43 -16.02
CA LEU A 281 -0.06 -6.56 -16.35
C LEU A 281 -1.43 -6.48 -15.66
N SER A 282 -1.45 -6.08 -14.38
CA SER A 282 -2.70 -5.91 -13.63
C SER A 282 -3.54 -4.75 -14.19
N SER A 283 -2.91 -3.64 -14.59
CA SER A 283 -3.61 -2.50 -15.20
C SER A 283 -4.12 -2.78 -16.61
N LEU A 284 -3.36 -3.52 -17.44
CA LEU A 284 -3.85 -3.96 -18.74
C LEU A 284 -5.06 -4.89 -18.60
N LEU A 285 -5.03 -5.78 -17.61
CA LEU A 285 -6.17 -6.64 -17.31
C LEU A 285 -7.41 -5.84 -16.85
N GLU A 286 -7.19 -4.74 -16.13
CA GLU A 286 -8.25 -3.80 -15.75
C GLU A 286 -8.89 -3.11 -16.96
N LEU A 287 -8.09 -2.84 -18.00
CA LEU A 287 -8.51 -2.12 -19.20
C LEU A 287 -8.88 -3.04 -20.37
N SER A 288 -8.70 -4.36 -20.23
CA SER A 288 -8.82 -5.30 -21.35
C SER A 288 -10.20 -5.33 -22.01
N ALA A 289 -11.26 -4.96 -21.28
CA ALA A 289 -12.60 -4.90 -21.83
C ALA A 289 -12.81 -3.78 -22.86
N PHE A 290 -11.93 -2.76 -22.87
CA PHE A 290 -12.03 -1.60 -23.76
C PHE A 290 -11.23 -1.75 -25.05
N GLN A 291 -10.33 -2.73 -25.13
CA GLN A 291 -9.46 -2.92 -26.30
C GLN A 291 -9.43 -4.38 -26.75
N LYS A 292 -9.90 -4.63 -27.98
CA LYS A 292 -10.01 -5.98 -28.57
C LYS A 292 -8.68 -6.76 -28.62
N ASN A 293 -7.57 -6.06 -28.81
CA ASN A 293 -6.25 -6.69 -28.99
C ASN A 293 -5.61 -7.13 -27.66
N CYS A 294 -6.22 -6.80 -26.52
CA CYS A 294 -5.72 -7.17 -25.20
C CYS A 294 -6.03 -8.65 -24.90
N ASP A 295 -5.04 -9.54 -25.07
CA ASP A 295 -5.19 -10.97 -24.77
C ASP A 295 -5.13 -11.24 -23.26
N VAL A 296 -6.32 -11.29 -22.65
CA VAL A 296 -6.55 -11.60 -21.24
C VAL A 296 -5.87 -12.91 -20.81
N LYS A 297 -5.97 -13.97 -21.61
CA LYS A 297 -5.40 -15.29 -21.25
C LYS A 297 -3.88 -15.22 -21.21
N LYS A 298 -3.27 -14.55 -22.19
CA LYS A 298 -1.82 -14.34 -22.26
C LYS A 298 -1.32 -13.52 -21.06
N ILE A 299 -2.03 -12.44 -20.70
CA ILE A 299 -1.68 -11.62 -19.53
C ILE A 299 -1.71 -12.44 -18.25
N ILE A 300 -2.77 -13.21 -18.02
CA ILE A 300 -2.92 -14.05 -16.81
C ILE A 300 -1.84 -15.13 -16.76
N LYS A 301 -1.57 -15.82 -17.88
CA LYS A 301 -0.51 -16.83 -17.97
C LYS A 301 0.87 -16.24 -17.64
N LYS A 302 1.18 -15.05 -18.15
CA LYS A 302 2.45 -14.36 -17.85
C LYS A 302 2.53 -14.00 -16.37
N PHE A 303 1.44 -13.48 -15.81
CA PHE A 303 1.36 -13.11 -14.39
C PHE A 303 1.56 -14.33 -13.47
N PHE A 304 0.91 -15.46 -13.76
CA PHE A 304 1.08 -16.71 -13.00
C PHE A 304 2.51 -17.24 -13.08
N LYS A 305 3.18 -17.13 -14.24
CA LYS A 305 4.61 -17.48 -14.36
C LYS A 305 5.49 -16.64 -13.42
N ILE A 306 5.19 -15.35 -13.28
CA ILE A 306 5.92 -14.46 -12.36
C ILE A 306 5.69 -14.86 -10.90
N ILE A 307 4.44 -15.13 -10.49
CA ILE A 307 4.16 -15.60 -9.12
C ILE A 307 4.86 -16.93 -8.86
N ALA A 308 4.78 -17.89 -9.79
CA ALA A 308 5.44 -19.18 -9.66
C ALA A 308 6.96 -19.04 -9.45
N LYS A 309 7.63 -18.15 -10.19
CA LYS A 309 9.07 -17.87 -10.00
C LYS A 309 9.39 -17.33 -8.61
N ASN A 310 8.49 -16.51 -8.06
CA ASN A 310 8.70 -15.87 -6.75
C ASN A 310 8.25 -16.74 -5.57
N SER A 311 7.45 -17.78 -5.82
CA SER A 311 6.96 -18.69 -4.80
C SER A 311 7.77 -19.99 -4.83
N LYS A 312 8.55 -20.25 -3.78
CA LYS A 312 9.09 -21.60 -3.51
C LYS A 312 7.93 -22.51 -3.11
N THR A 313 7.12 -22.95 -4.06
CA THR A 313 6.00 -23.85 -3.76
C THR A 313 6.50 -25.29 -3.78
N ASN A 314 6.70 -25.87 -2.59
CA ASN A 314 6.62 -27.32 -2.44
C ASN A 314 5.14 -27.70 -2.42
N GLY A 315 4.78 -28.66 -3.26
CA GLY A 315 3.40 -29.07 -3.49
C GLY A 315 2.69 -29.50 -2.21
N GLN A 316 1.41 -29.14 -2.11
CA GLN A 316 0.45 -29.80 -1.24
C GLN A 316 -0.98 -29.56 -1.76
N PHE A 317 -1.86 -30.49 -1.35
CA PHE A 317 -3.17 -30.84 -1.90
C PHE A 317 -4.16 -29.67 -2.07
N PRO A 318 -5.12 -29.80 -3.00
CA PRO A 318 -6.15 -28.78 -3.22
C PRO A 318 -7.05 -28.67 -1.98
N LYS A 319 -6.94 -27.56 -1.25
CA LYS A 319 -7.86 -27.19 -0.18
C LYS A 319 -9.10 -26.53 -0.77
N ASP A 320 -10.28 -26.89 -0.27
CA ASP A 320 -11.52 -26.21 -0.64
C ASP A 320 -11.54 -24.81 -0.03
N ILE A 321 -11.60 -23.80 -0.90
CA ILE A 321 -11.72 -22.38 -0.53
C ILE A 321 -13.01 -21.80 -1.09
N LEU A 322 -13.75 -21.15 -0.21
CA LEU A 322 -14.85 -20.25 -0.54
C LEU A 322 -14.37 -18.81 -0.37
N SER A 323 -14.47 -18.01 -1.42
CA SER A 323 -14.23 -16.57 -1.33
C SER A 323 -15.53 -15.78 -1.39
N LEU A 324 -15.63 -14.73 -0.58
CA LEU A 324 -16.73 -13.77 -0.62
C LEU A 324 -16.23 -12.43 -1.17
N LEU A 325 -16.92 -11.93 -2.19
CA LEU A 325 -16.71 -10.63 -2.81
C LEU A 325 -17.99 -9.78 -2.68
N GLY A 326 -17.81 -8.48 -2.51
CA GLY A 326 -18.91 -7.52 -2.48
C GLY A 326 -19.09 -6.84 -3.83
N PHE A 327 -20.33 -6.70 -4.30
CA PHE A 327 -20.68 -5.75 -5.35
C PHE A 327 -20.96 -4.37 -4.73
N GLY A 328 -19.98 -3.45 -4.76
CA GLY A 328 -20.11 -2.14 -4.13
C GLY A 328 -20.60 -2.19 -2.68
N ARG A 329 -21.60 -1.37 -2.31
CA ARG A 329 -22.24 -1.37 -0.98
C ARG A 329 -23.38 -2.40 -0.89
N SER A 330 -23.05 -3.69 -0.97
CA SER A 330 -23.99 -4.83 -1.07
C SER A 330 -24.33 -5.54 0.25
N GLY A 331 -23.71 -5.16 1.37
CA GLY A 331 -23.96 -5.85 2.66
C GLY A 331 -23.15 -7.13 2.84
N SER A 332 -21.97 -7.25 2.23
CA SER A 332 -21.12 -8.45 2.33
C SER A 332 -20.76 -8.84 3.76
N LEU A 333 -20.66 -7.88 4.69
CA LEU A 333 -20.39 -8.20 6.10
C LEU A 333 -21.53 -8.97 6.77
N PHE A 334 -22.78 -8.64 6.41
CA PHE A 334 -23.94 -9.40 6.88
C PHE A 334 -23.92 -10.82 6.32
N LEU A 335 -23.60 -11.02 5.04
CA LEU A 335 -23.47 -12.39 4.53
C LEU A 335 -22.32 -13.15 5.21
N HIS A 336 -21.22 -12.47 5.57
CA HIS A 336 -20.15 -13.10 6.32
C HIS A 336 -20.61 -13.56 7.71
N SER A 337 -21.37 -12.74 8.45
CA SER A 337 -21.86 -13.13 9.78
C SER A 337 -22.81 -14.34 9.75
N LEU A 338 -23.41 -14.67 8.59
CA LEU A 338 -24.20 -15.89 8.42
C LEU A 338 -23.34 -17.15 8.27
N PHE A 339 -22.05 -17.03 7.95
CA PHE A 339 -21.15 -18.20 7.84
C PHE A 339 -20.22 -18.35 9.05
N ASP A 340 -20.14 -17.33 9.90
CA ASP A 340 -19.32 -17.40 11.11
C ASP A 340 -19.88 -18.42 12.10
N GLY A 341 -19.02 -19.29 12.63
CA GLY A 341 -19.40 -20.33 13.57
C GLY A 341 -20.01 -21.59 12.95
N HIS A 342 -20.15 -21.67 11.62
CA HIS A 342 -20.61 -22.88 10.95
C HIS A 342 -19.64 -24.06 11.20
N PRO A 343 -20.14 -25.28 11.48
CA PRO A 343 -19.30 -26.42 11.85
C PRO A 343 -18.29 -26.84 10.77
N GLU A 344 -18.61 -26.64 9.49
CA GLU A 344 -17.78 -27.05 8.35
C GLU A 344 -16.98 -25.91 7.70
N ILE A 345 -17.14 -24.67 8.20
CA ILE A 345 -16.48 -23.50 7.63
C ILE A 345 -15.54 -22.87 8.64
N SER A 346 -14.33 -22.54 8.21
CA SER A 346 -13.43 -21.68 8.94
C SER A 346 -13.51 -20.24 8.42
N THR A 347 -14.11 -19.36 9.22
CA THR A 347 -14.09 -17.91 9.01
C THR A 347 -13.12 -17.23 9.97
N LEU A 348 -12.71 -16.00 9.63
CA LEU A 348 -12.11 -15.05 10.56
C LEU A 348 -13.08 -13.88 10.73
N PRO A 349 -13.29 -13.33 11.94
CA PRO A 349 -14.29 -12.29 12.15
C PRO A 349 -14.12 -11.07 11.23
N GLY A 350 -15.22 -10.67 10.60
CA GLY A 350 -15.26 -9.53 9.71
C GLY A 350 -14.35 -9.66 8.49
N TYR A 351 -13.77 -8.57 8.03
CA TYR A 351 -12.76 -8.62 6.96
C TYR A 351 -11.51 -7.88 7.40
N PHE A 352 -11.15 -8.04 8.68
CA PHE A 352 -9.90 -7.56 9.24
C PHE A 352 -8.71 -8.28 8.60
N PHE A 353 -8.83 -9.56 8.29
CA PHE A 353 -7.79 -10.32 7.58
C PHE A 353 -7.80 -10.13 6.05
N LYS A 354 -8.19 -8.97 5.54
CA LYS A 354 -8.17 -8.67 4.10
C LYS A 354 -6.75 -8.40 3.60
N GLY A 355 -6.51 -8.52 2.30
CA GLY A 355 -5.28 -8.05 1.69
C GLY A 355 -4.09 -8.99 1.83
N TRP A 356 -4.30 -10.22 2.33
CA TRP A 356 -3.23 -11.19 2.53
C TRP A 356 -2.43 -11.47 1.24
N PHE A 357 -3.14 -11.59 0.11
CA PHE A 357 -2.54 -11.87 -1.19
C PHE A 357 -2.10 -10.62 -1.97
N ASN A 358 -2.08 -9.43 -1.34
CA ASN A 358 -1.49 -8.25 -1.96
C ASN A 358 0.04 -8.38 -2.08
N LYS A 359 0.60 -7.64 -3.05
CA LYS A 359 2.02 -7.70 -3.41
C LYS A 359 2.98 -7.52 -2.23
N LYS A 360 2.69 -6.55 -1.35
CA LYS A 360 3.59 -6.14 -0.27
C LYS A 360 3.33 -6.83 1.07
N THR A 361 2.16 -7.46 1.25
CA THR A 361 1.75 -7.96 2.57
C THR A 361 2.69 -9.05 3.07
N TRP A 362 2.99 -10.03 2.20
CA TRP A 362 3.93 -11.09 2.57
C TRP A 362 5.35 -10.57 2.74
N GLU A 363 5.82 -9.62 1.93
CA GLU A 363 7.15 -9.01 2.07
C GLU A 363 7.34 -8.35 3.45
N LEU A 364 6.29 -7.71 3.98
CA LEU A 364 6.30 -7.11 5.31
C LEU A 364 6.34 -8.16 6.44
N LEU A 365 5.51 -9.20 6.31
CA LEU A 365 5.29 -10.18 7.36
C LEU A 365 6.34 -11.29 7.38
N ARG A 366 6.94 -11.60 6.22
CA ARG A 366 7.93 -12.67 6.09
C ARG A 366 9.05 -12.48 7.12
N PRO A 367 9.33 -13.51 7.94
CA PRO A 367 10.41 -13.43 8.91
C PRO A 367 11.73 -13.78 8.23
N ASP A 368 12.83 -13.45 8.88
CA ASP A 368 14.13 -14.03 8.51
C ASP A 368 14.19 -15.47 9.01
N PHE A 369 14.14 -16.43 8.09
CA PHE A 369 14.15 -17.86 8.41
C PHE A 369 15.49 -18.35 8.98
N GLN A 370 16.55 -17.53 8.95
CA GLN A 370 17.84 -17.83 9.60
C GLN A 370 17.78 -17.66 11.13
N LEU A 371 16.80 -16.92 11.66
CA LEU A 371 16.67 -16.68 13.10
C LEU A 371 15.96 -17.84 13.80
N ASN A 372 16.52 -18.33 14.91
CA ASN A 372 15.92 -19.44 15.67
C ASN A 372 14.49 -19.15 16.18
N ASN A 373 14.18 -17.89 16.47
CA ASN A 373 12.87 -17.43 16.94
C ASN A 373 11.96 -16.88 15.81
N TRP A 374 12.23 -17.20 14.54
CA TRP A 374 11.47 -16.65 13.41
C TRP A 374 9.96 -16.93 13.52
N LYS A 375 9.57 -18.04 14.16
CA LYS A 375 8.18 -18.46 14.37
C LYS A 375 7.44 -17.49 15.30
N ASP A 376 8.07 -17.11 16.41
CA ASP A 376 7.56 -16.12 17.35
C ASP A 376 7.43 -14.75 16.68
N VAL A 377 8.48 -14.34 15.95
CA VAL A 377 8.50 -13.07 15.20
C VAL A 377 7.36 -13.01 14.17
N LEU A 378 7.12 -14.10 13.43
CA LEU A 378 6.03 -14.17 12.47
C LEU A 378 4.66 -14.07 13.15
N ALA A 379 4.46 -14.82 14.25
CA ALA A 379 3.22 -14.79 15.01
C ALA A 379 2.91 -13.39 15.54
N GLU A 380 3.93 -12.71 16.10
CA GLU A 380 3.83 -11.33 16.59
C GLU A 380 3.52 -10.34 15.45
N LYS A 381 4.24 -10.42 14.33
CA LYS A 381 4.00 -9.55 13.16
C LYS A 381 2.55 -9.68 12.66
N ILE A 382 2.01 -10.89 12.59
CA ILE A 382 0.62 -11.13 12.16
C ILE A 382 -0.36 -10.50 13.16
N CYS A 383 -0.18 -10.74 14.46
CA CYS A 383 -1.04 -10.15 15.50
C CYS A 383 -1.00 -8.62 15.50
N ASN A 384 0.18 -8.02 15.34
CA ASN A 384 0.35 -6.57 15.30
C ASN A 384 -0.23 -5.94 14.04
N TYR A 385 -0.03 -6.55 12.88
CA TYR A 385 -0.52 -6.02 11.60
C TYR A 385 -2.04 -6.16 11.44
N PHE A 386 -2.60 -7.28 11.92
CA PHE A 386 -4.04 -7.56 11.90
C PHE A 386 -4.69 -7.37 13.27
N GLU A 387 -4.17 -6.48 14.11
CA GLU A 387 -4.64 -6.29 15.49
C GLU A 387 -6.16 -6.12 15.63
N PRO A 388 -6.89 -5.40 14.74
CA PRO A 388 -8.35 -5.29 14.81
C PRO A 388 -9.11 -6.62 14.66
N LEU A 389 -8.48 -7.67 14.13
CA LEU A 389 -9.03 -9.02 14.11
C LEU A 389 -9.22 -9.57 15.53
N PHE A 390 -8.33 -9.17 16.45
CA PHE A 390 -8.29 -9.66 17.83
C PHE A 390 -8.85 -8.66 18.83
N ASP A 391 -8.66 -7.35 18.62
CA ASP A 391 -9.21 -6.30 19.48
C ASP A 391 -9.88 -5.19 18.66
N ALA A 392 -11.21 -5.22 18.58
CA ALA A 392 -12.00 -4.22 17.87
C ALA A 392 -11.98 -2.82 18.53
N SER A 393 -11.45 -2.69 19.75
CA SER A 393 -11.19 -1.37 20.35
C SER A 393 -9.93 -0.70 19.80
N SER A 394 -9.05 -1.46 19.13
CA SER A 394 -7.88 -0.89 18.47
C SER A 394 -8.28 0.10 17.37
N LYS A 395 -7.53 1.22 17.34
CA LYS A 395 -7.60 2.22 16.27
C LYS A 395 -6.53 2.02 15.20
N LYS A 396 -5.64 1.02 15.35
CA LYS A 396 -4.75 0.61 14.25
C LYS A 396 -5.64 0.08 13.14
N ASN A 397 -5.51 0.60 11.93
CA ASN A 397 -6.33 0.13 10.82
C ASN A 397 -5.53 -0.85 9.98
N VAL A 398 -6.19 -1.91 9.52
CA VAL A 398 -5.61 -2.80 8.52
C VAL A 398 -5.46 -2.03 7.22
N ILE A 399 -4.22 -1.87 6.76
CA ILE A 399 -3.88 -1.09 5.58
C ILE A 399 -4.57 -1.71 4.35
N GLY A 400 -5.38 -0.92 3.64
CA GLY A 400 -5.99 -1.32 2.37
C GLY A 400 -7.27 -0.56 2.01
N ARG A 401 -7.49 -0.34 0.72
CA ARG A 401 -8.75 0.20 0.14
C ARG A 401 -9.95 -0.71 0.54
N PRO A 402 -11.21 -0.22 0.58
CA PRO A 402 -11.77 1.02 0.02
C PRO A 402 -11.84 2.21 0.99
N ASN A 403 -11.47 2.05 2.27
CA ASN A 403 -11.83 3.04 3.30
C ASN A 403 -10.72 4.03 3.69
N GLY A 404 -9.64 4.13 2.91
CA GLY A 404 -8.50 5.01 3.25
C GLY A 404 -8.02 4.83 4.70
N HIS A 405 -7.43 5.89 5.26
CA HIS A 405 -7.17 6.00 6.70
C HIS A 405 -8.49 6.28 7.45
N THR A 406 -9.33 5.25 7.65
CA THR A 406 -10.53 5.39 8.49
C THR A 406 -10.10 5.55 9.95
N LYS A 407 -10.42 6.65 10.63
CA LYS A 407 -9.95 6.89 12.02
C LYS A 407 -10.26 5.77 13.02
N TRP A 408 -11.29 4.95 12.78
CA TRP A 408 -11.63 3.79 13.59
C TRP A 408 -12.46 2.77 12.79
N PHE A 409 -11.77 1.92 12.02
CA PHE A 409 -12.41 0.99 11.08
C PHE A 409 -13.36 0.00 11.77
N ALA A 410 -12.94 -0.66 12.85
CA ALA A 410 -13.74 -1.67 13.55
C ALA A 410 -15.10 -1.15 14.05
N ARG A 411 -15.14 0.07 14.59
CA ARG A 411 -16.38 0.76 14.99
C ARG A 411 -17.34 0.93 13.81
N ASN A 412 -16.84 1.40 12.66
CA ASN A 412 -17.66 1.58 11.45
C ASN A 412 -18.21 0.26 10.90
N LEU A 413 -17.58 -0.86 11.25
CA LEU A 413 -18.04 -2.20 10.89
C LEU A 413 -19.02 -2.80 11.88
N GLY A 414 -19.23 -2.20 13.06
CA GLY A 414 -20.15 -2.71 14.09
C GLY A 414 -19.52 -3.65 15.11
N PHE A 415 -18.19 -3.85 15.10
CA PHE A 415 -17.52 -4.78 16.02
C PHE A 415 -17.30 -4.23 17.44
N THR A 416 -17.68 -2.97 17.67
CA THR A 416 -17.69 -2.35 19.01
C THR A 416 -19.09 -2.27 19.60
N GLN A 417 -20.08 -2.89 18.94
CA GLN A 417 -21.51 -2.83 19.28
C GLN A 417 -22.20 -4.18 18.96
N LEU A 418 -21.52 -5.29 19.32
CA LEU A 418 -22.04 -6.65 19.20
C LEU A 418 -22.93 -7.00 20.41
N GLY A 419 -23.54 -8.19 20.36
CA GLY A 419 -24.39 -8.69 21.44
C GLY A 419 -25.84 -8.23 21.30
N ASP A 420 -26.69 -8.68 22.22
CA ASP A 420 -28.12 -8.39 22.19
C ASP A 420 -28.47 -6.93 22.52
N ASP A 421 -27.67 -6.30 23.39
CA ASP A 421 -27.83 -4.91 23.85
C ASP A 421 -26.88 -3.93 23.13
N HIS A 422 -26.06 -4.43 22.20
CA HIS A 422 -25.04 -3.65 21.49
C HIS A 422 -23.95 -3.03 22.40
N SER A 423 -23.73 -3.57 23.59
CA SER A 423 -22.69 -3.10 24.52
C SER A 423 -21.34 -3.79 24.31
N GLU A 424 -21.30 -4.88 23.53
CA GLU A 424 -20.12 -5.73 23.47
C GLU A 424 -19.12 -5.29 22.39
N ILE A 425 -17.84 -5.43 22.74
CA ILE A 425 -16.71 -5.27 21.82
C ILE A 425 -16.13 -6.65 21.52
N LEU A 426 -15.82 -6.93 20.24
CA LEU A 426 -15.06 -8.14 19.89
C LEU A 426 -13.63 -8.04 20.43
N LYS A 427 -13.29 -8.90 21.39
CA LYS A 427 -11.94 -9.06 21.94
C LYS A 427 -11.61 -10.55 22.04
N LEU A 428 -10.41 -10.91 21.60
CA LEU A 428 -9.87 -12.28 21.54
C LEU A 428 -8.46 -12.30 22.10
N ASP A 429 -8.08 -13.40 22.76
CA ASP A 429 -6.76 -13.56 23.38
C ASP A 429 -5.66 -13.86 22.35
N GLN A 430 -4.89 -12.83 21.99
CA GLN A 430 -3.75 -12.96 21.08
C GLN A 430 -2.68 -13.94 21.57
N CYS A 431 -2.47 -14.10 22.89
CA CYS A 431 -1.50 -15.05 23.42
C CYS A 431 -1.91 -16.49 23.10
N LEU A 432 -3.21 -16.78 23.24
CA LEU A 432 -3.77 -18.09 22.89
C LEU A 432 -3.60 -18.38 21.39
N PHE A 433 -3.95 -17.43 20.51
CA PHE A 433 -3.73 -17.58 19.07
C PHE A 433 -2.26 -17.82 18.73
N ARG A 434 -1.34 -17.02 19.28
CA ARG A 434 0.11 -17.17 19.03
C ARG A 434 0.60 -18.56 19.45
N LYS A 435 0.19 -19.05 20.63
CA LYS A 435 0.53 -20.40 21.11
C LYS A 435 0.08 -21.49 20.13
N CYS A 436 -1.18 -21.44 19.68
CA CYS A 436 -1.70 -22.39 18.70
C CYS A 436 -0.98 -22.29 17.35
N PHE A 437 -0.74 -21.08 16.86
CA PHE A 437 -0.07 -20.84 15.58
C PHE A 437 1.40 -21.30 15.60
N ILE A 438 2.15 -20.99 16.65
CA ILE A 438 3.54 -21.45 16.83
C ILE A 438 3.61 -22.97 16.92
N LYS A 439 2.64 -23.62 17.59
CA LYS A 439 2.54 -25.09 17.63
C LYS A 439 2.39 -25.68 16.22
N LEU A 440 1.55 -25.09 15.38
CA LEU A 440 1.37 -25.53 13.99
C LEU A 440 2.62 -25.28 13.12
N LEU A 441 3.42 -24.26 13.44
CA LEU A 441 4.65 -23.95 12.72
C LEU A 441 5.82 -24.88 13.05
N GLN A 442 5.75 -25.73 14.09
CA GLN A 442 6.90 -26.51 14.57
C GLN A 442 7.51 -27.42 13.49
N SER A 443 6.69 -28.02 12.63
CA SER A 443 7.15 -28.88 11.53
C SER A 443 7.75 -28.13 10.35
N TYR A 444 7.69 -26.79 10.34
CA TYR A 444 8.17 -25.97 9.22
C TYR A 444 9.57 -25.43 9.50
N LYS A 445 10.48 -25.64 8.54
CA LYS A 445 11.80 -24.96 8.50
C LYS A 445 11.69 -23.55 7.90
N GLU A 446 10.91 -23.43 6.82
CA GLU A 446 10.47 -22.18 6.20
C GLU A 446 8.97 -22.32 5.85
N ILE A 447 8.29 -21.19 5.65
CA ILE A 447 6.87 -21.18 5.26
C ILE A 447 6.62 -20.15 4.15
N ASN A 448 5.68 -20.46 3.25
CA ASN A 448 5.24 -19.53 2.22
C ASN A 448 3.92 -18.85 2.59
N ASN A 449 3.52 -17.84 1.81
CA ASN A 449 2.30 -17.07 2.03
C ASN A 449 1.02 -17.93 1.99
N LYS A 450 0.93 -18.95 1.13
CA LYS A 450 -0.23 -19.85 1.04
C LYS A 450 -0.37 -20.71 2.31
N ASN A 451 0.68 -21.42 2.69
CA ASN A 451 0.63 -22.29 3.87
C ASN A 451 0.41 -21.47 5.14
N CYS A 452 1.06 -20.30 5.25
CA CYS A 452 0.84 -19.40 6.38
C CYS A 452 -0.61 -18.90 6.46
N PHE A 453 -1.25 -18.60 5.33
CA PHE A 453 -2.68 -18.25 5.28
C PHE A 453 -3.56 -19.37 5.86
N GLU A 454 -3.33 -20.60 5.45
CA GLU A 454 -4.10 -21.77 5.90
C GLU A 454 -3.87 -22.04 7.39
N LEU A 455 -2.63 -21.92 7.87
CA LEU A 455 -2.30 -22.08 9.29
C LEU A 455 -2.89 -20.97 10.18
N VAL A 456 -3.07 -19.74 9.68
CA VAL A 456 -3.76 -18.68 10.43
C VAL A 456 -5.21 -19.07 10.71
N HIS A 457 -5.92 -19.58 9.70
CA HIS A 457 -7.29 -20.08 9.87
C HIS A 457 -7.33 -21.27 10.85
N GLN A 458 -6.42 -22.23 10.70
CA GLN A 458 -6.34 -23.39 11.59
C GLN A 458 -6.03 -22.99 13.05
N ALA A 459 -5.08 -22.07 13.25
CA ALA A 459 -4.75 -21.56 14.58
C ALA A 459 -5.93 -20.83 15.22
N PHE A 460 -6.70 -20.07 14.43
CA PHE A 460 -7.90 -19.38 14.91
C PHE A 460 -8.97 -20.37 15.39
N GLU A 461 -9.21 -21.45 14.64
CA GLU A 461 -10.14 -22.52 15.05
C GLU A 461 -9.70 -23.20 16.34
N LEU A 462 -8.41 -23.56 16.45
CA LEU A 462 -7.83 -24.19 17.64
C LEU A 462 -7.89 -23.27 18.86
N ALA A 463 -7.67 -21.97 18.69
CA ALA A 463 -7.64 -21.02 19.78
C ALA A 463 -9.03 -20.71 20.33
N TYR A 464 -10.05 -20.57 19.47
CA TYR A 464 -11.30 -19.93 19.89
C TYR A 464 -12.59 -20.71 19.62
N ARG A 465 -12.54 -21.77 18.80
CA ARG A 465 -13.76 -22.53 18.41
C ARG A 465 -13.69 -24.01 18.77
N ASN A 466 -12.58 -24.44 19.37
CA ASN A 466 -12.35 -25.84 19.70
C ASN A 466 -11.83 -25.99 21.13
N SER A 467 -12.76 -26.02 22.09
CA SER A 467 -12.47 -26.15 23.53
C SER A 467 -11.76 -27.45 23.91
N ASN A 468 -11.89 -28.51 23.10
CA ASN A 468 -11.42 -29.86 23.45
C ASN A 468 -10.04 -30.19 22.85
N GLY A 469 -9.44 -29.30 22.05
CA GLY A 469 -8.08 -29.47 21.50
C GLY A 469 -7.91 -30.53 20.40
N GLU A 470 -8.95 -31.29 20.05
CA GLU A 470 -8.91 -32.34 19.02
C GLU A 470 -9.02 -31.76 17.61
N MET A 471 -8.13 -32.15 16.67
CA MET A 471 -8.25 -31.72 15.28
C MET A 471 -9.53 -32.28 14.63
N LYS A 472 -10.54 -31.42 14.47
CA LYS A 472 -11.73 -31.69 13.64
C LYS A 472 -11.33 -31.89 12.16
N PRO A 473 -12.18 -32.54 11.34
CA PRO A 473 -11.97 -32.65 9.90
C PRO A 473 -11.69 -31.29 9.26
N GLU A 474 -10.92 -31.30 8.17
CA GLU A 474 -10.46 -30.08 7.51
C GLU A 474 -11.64 -29.22 7.04
N LYS A 475 -11.83 -28.06 7.69
CA LYS A 475 -12.90 -27.11 7.34
C LYS A 475 -12.59 -26.38 6.03
N THR A 476 -13.63 -26.10 5.26
CA THR A 476 -13.54 -25.18 4.10
C THR A 476 -13.21 -23.78 4.61
N ILE A 477 -12.16 -23.15 4.06
CA ILE A 477 -11.85 -21.77 4.44
C ILE A 477 -12.80 -20.81 3.71
N PHE A 478 -13.43 -19.92 4.48
CA PHE A 478 -14.19 -18.80 3.98
C PHE A 478 -13.34 -17.52 4.06
N TYR A 479 -12.93 -17.02 2.90
CA TYR A 479 -12.08 -15.84 2.79
C TYR A 479 -12.86 -14.64 2.21
N HIS A 480 -13.14 -13.65 3.05
CA HIS A 480 -13.78 -12.41 2.61
C HIS A 480 -12.76 -11.47 1.97
N ILE A 481 -12.69 -11.50 0.64
CA ILE A 481 -11.78 -10.65 -0.14
C ILE A 481 -12.42 -9.27 -0.33
N HIS A 482 -12.14 -8.36 0.60
CA HIS A 482 -12.79 -7.06 0.60
C HIS A 482 -12.10 -6.04 -0.32
N ASN A 483 -12.73 -5.73 -1.46
CA ASN A 483 -12.25 -4.79 -2.48
C ASN A 483 -10.82 -5.07 -2.98
N PRO A 484 -10.55 -6.29 -3.51
CA PRO A 484 -9.21 -6.66 -3.94
C PRO A 484 -8.71 -5.84 -5.11
N SER A 485 -7.40 -5.64 -5.15
CA SER A 485 -6.73 -5.25 -6.39
C SER A 485 -6.75 -6.39 -7.40
N TYR A 486 -6.54 -6.08 -8.70
CA TYR A 486 -6.35 -7.10 -9.72
C TYR A 486 -5.19 -8.05 -9.36
N PHE A 487 -4.09 -7.50 -8.81
CA PHE A 487 -2.96 -8.29 -8.32
C PHE A 487 -3.40 -9.27 -7.23
N GLU A 488 -4.12 -8.79 -6.21
CA GLU A 488 -4.55 -9.63 -5.08
C GLU A 488 -5.45 -10.78 -5.53
N ARG A 489 -6.44 -10.48 -6.36
CA ARG A 489 -7.38 -11.50 -6.85
C ARG A 489 -6.69 -12.50 -7.78
N LEU A 490 -5.73 -12.06 -8.61
CA LEU A 490 -4.89 -12.97 -9.40
C LEU A 490 -4.01 -13.85 -8.52
N ASN A 491 -3.33 -13.27 -7.54
CA ASN A 491 -2.44 -14.00 -6.64
C ASN A 491 -3.21 -15.03 -5.80
N PHE A 492 -4.40 -14.66 -5.32
CA PHE A 492 -5.32 -15.60 -4.68
C PHE A 492 -5.75 -16.73 -5.64
N ASN A 493 -6.19 -16.41 -6.85
CA ASN A 493 -6.60 -17.41 -7.85
C ASN A 493 -5.44 -18.29 -8.34
N PHE A 494 -4.20 -17.79 -8.31
CA PHE A 494 -3.00 -18.60 -8.59
C PHE A 494 -2.84 -19.71 -7.55
N HIS A 495 -2.98 -19.38 -6.26
CA HIS A 495 -2.87 -20.35 -5.18
C HIS A 495 -4.10 -21.26 -5.07
N TYR A 496 -5.28 -20.78 -5.46
CA TYR A 496 -6.55 -21.51 -5.36
C TYR A 496 -7.35 -21.43 -6.68
N PRO A 497 -6.90 -22.08 -7.76
CA PRO A 497 -7.54 -21.99 -9.07
C PRO A 497 -8.98 -22.56 -9.08
N ASN A 498 -9.26 -23.52 -8.19
CA ASN A 498 -10.58 -24.18 -8.09
C ASN A 498 -11.53 -23.52 -7.08
N ASN A 499 -11.19 -22.34 -6.53
CA ASN A 499 -12.02 -21.69 -5.52
C ASN A 499 -13.46 -21.44 -6.02
N LYS A 500 -14.42 -21.52 -5.10
CA LYS A 500 -15.78 -21.02 -5.32
C LYS A 500 -15.84 -19.56 -4.88
N SER A 501 -16.27 -18.67 -5.76
CA SER A 501 -16.38 -17.23 -5.48
C SER A 501 -17.85 -16.83 -5.41
N LEU A 502 -18.30 -16.37 -4.25
CA LEU A 502 -19.65 -15.85 -4.05
C LEU A 502 -19.62 -14.32 -4.08
N PHE A 503 -20.46 -13.71 -4.90
CA PHE A 503 -20.74 -12.28 -4.88
C PHE A 503 -22.06 -12.03 -4.18
N ILE A 504 -22.07 -11.20 -3.16
CA ILE A 504 -23.33 -10.59 -2.75
C ILE A 504 -23.63 -9.41 -3.67
N VAL A 505 -24.81 -9.42 -4.27
CA VAL A 505 -25.29 -8.37 -5.18
C VAL A 505 -26.53 -7.71 -4.61
N ARG A 506 -26.81 -6.51 -5.14
CA ARG A 506 -27.96 -5.68 -4.76
C ARG A 506 -28.41 -4.92 -5.99
N HIS A 507 -29.65 -4.42 -6.00
CA HIS A 507 -30.10 -3.46 -6.99
C HIS A 507 -29.07 -2.31 -7.17
N PRO A 508 -28.46 -2.13 -8.36
CA PRO A 508 -27.28 -1.28 -8.53
C PRO A 508 -27.55 0.19 -8.24
N ILE A 509 -28.71 0.72 -8.64
CA ILE A 509 -29.07 2.12 -8.42
C ILE A 509 -29.34 2.41 -6.94
N GLN A 510 -30.20 1.63 -6.26
CA GLN A 510 -30.42 1.74 -4.81
C GLN A 510 -29.11 1.62 -4.01
N MET A 511 -28.21 0.73 -4.44
CA MET A 511 -26.88 0.56 -3.86
C MET A 511 -26.02 1.83 -4.03
N LEU A 512 -25.97 2.39 -5.26
CA LEU A 512 -25.27 3.63 -5.56
C LEU A 512 -25.81 4.79 -4.72
N GLU A 513 -27.12 4.96 -4.64
CA GLU A 513 -27.74 5.98 -3.78
C GLU A 513 -27.30 5.82 -2.33
N SER A 514 -27.35 4.60 -1.78
CA SER A 514 -26.91 4.35 -0.40
C SER A 514 -25.44 4.69 -0.19
N TRP A 515 -24.60 4.48 -1.20
CA TRP A 515 -23.17 4.79 -1.14
C TRP A 515 -22.89 6.29 -1.32
N ILE A 516 -23.60 6.95 -2.21
CA ILE A 516 -23.46 8.39 -2.48
C ILE A 516 -24.04 9.22 -1.33
N MET A 517 -25.19 8.83 -0.78
CA MET A 517 -25.84 9.49 0.36
C MET A 517 -24.89 9.61 1.55
N HIS A 518 -24.10 8.57 1.80
CA HIS A 518 -23.15 8.56 2.91
C HIS A 518 -22.10 9.68 2.82
N ASP A 519 -21.69 10.05 1.61
CA ASP A 519 -20.72 11.13 1.41
C ASP A 519 -21.40 12.49 1.35
N ILE A 520 -22.55 12.61 0.67
CA ILE A 520 -23.35 13.85 0.66
C ILE A 520 -23.77 14.26 2.09
N ASN A 521 -24.13 13.31 2.95
CA ASN A 521 -24.54 13.61 4.33
C ASN A 521 -23.41 14.21 5.19
N LYS A 522 -22.14 14.12 4.75
CA LYS A 522 -21.02 14.77 5.43
C LYS A 522 -20.94 16.26 5.08
N LEU A 523 -21.50 16.67 3.95
CA LEU A 523 -21.36 18.02 3.39
C LEU A 523 -21.78 19.15 4.36
N PRO A 524 -22.92 19.09 5.08
CA PRO A 524 -23.30 20.17 6.00
C PRO A 524 -22.28 20.40 7.11
N LYS A 525 -21.68 19.33 7.65
CA LYS A 525 -20.63 19.42 8.67
C LYS A 525 -19.33 20.00 8.10
N LEU A 526 -18.99 19.65 6.86
CA LEU A 526 -17.81 20.17 6.17
C LEU A 526 -17.94 21.68 5.92
N LEU A 527 -19.12 22.14 5.47
CA LEU A 527 -19.39 23.56 5.22
C LEU A 527 -19.30 24.41 6.48
N LYS A 528 -19.76 23.91 7.64
CA LYS A 528 -19.72 24.63 8.93
C LYS A 528 -18.30 24.80 9.51
N THR A 529 -17.35 23.96 9.12
CA THR A 529 -16.02 23.88 9.76
C THR A 529 -14.89 24.42 8.88
N SER A 530 -15.21 25.18 7.83
CA SER A 530 -14.26 25.53 6.76
C SER A 530 -14.23 27.04 6.47
N SER A 531 -13.05 27.65 6.54
CA SER A 531 -12.82 29.06 6.19
C SER A 531 -12.34 29.28 4.75
N THR A 532 -11.84 28.27 4.02
CA THR A 532 -11.44 28.38 2.60
C THR A 532 -11.63 27.06 1.81
N PHE A 533 -12.05 27.16 0.54
CA PHE A 533 -12.42 26.00 -0.31
C PHE A 533 -11.22 25.20 -0.85
N ALA A 534 -10.14 25.90 -1.24
CA ALA A 534 -9.05 25.31 -2.01
C ALA A 534 -8.05 24.42 -1.23
N LYS A 535 -8.12 24.39 0.12
CA LYS A 535 -7.08 23.77 0.97
C LYS A 535 -7.48 22.50 1.72
N LYS A 536 -8.73 22.03 1.61
CA LYS A 536 -9.18 20.81 2.32
C LYS A 536 -9.39 19.63 1.38
N VAL A 537 -8.65 18.54 1.65
CA VAL A 537 -8.82 17.19 1.05
C VAL A 537 -10.29 16.74 1.08
N GLU A 538 -11.04 17.14 2.11
CA GLU A 538 -12.43 16.74 2.35
C GLU A 538 -13.41 17.16 1.23
N TYR A 539 -13.14 18.26 0.52
CA TYR A 539 -13.96 18.63 -0.65
C TYR A 539 -13.65 17.78 -1.88
N ASN A 540 -12.39 17.34 -2.05
CA ASN A 540 -12.04 16.40 -3.11
C ASN A 540 -12.82 15.09 -2.93
N ASP A 541 -12.96 14.59 -1.69
CA ASP A 541 -13.73 13.37 -1.41
C ASP A 541 -15.19 13.49 -1.88
N ILE A 542 -15.81 14.66 -1.70
CA ILE A 542 -17.16 14.93 -2.21
C ILE A 542 -17.18 14.87 -3.75
N PHE A 543 -16.23 15.50 -4.43
CA PHE A 543 -16.15 15.45 -5.90
C PHE A 543 -15.85 14.06 -6.46
N GLN A 544 -15.17 13.19 -5.71
CA GLN A 544 -14.93 11.81 -6.10
C GLN A 544 -16.17 10.90 -5.94
N THR A 545 -17.30 11.43 -5.44
CA THR A 545 -18.52 10.66 -5.19
C THR A 545 -19.11 10.05 -6.47
N ASN A 546 -19.05 10.77 -7.59
CA ASN A 546 -19.55 10.28 -8.88
C ASN A 546 -18.76 9.05 -9.41
N ASN A 547 -17.48 8.91 -9.03
CA ASN A 547 -16.63 7.77 -9.44
C ASN A 547 -17.11 6.42 -8.92
N LYS A 548 -18.07 6.39 -7.98
CA LYS A 548 -18.78 5.16 -7.58
C LYS A 548 -19.54 4.53 -8.75
N ILE A 549 -20.02 5.33 -9.71
CA ILE A 549 -20.72 4.84 -10.90
C ILE A 549 -19.73 4.05 -11.80
N PRO A 550 -18.64 4.63 -12.31
CA PRO A 550 -17.56 3.89 -12.98
C PRO A 550 -17.08 2.66 -12.19
N HIS A 551 -16.85 2.82 -10.87
CA HIS A 551 -16.42 1.71 -10.02
C HIS A 551 -17.40 0.53 -10.04
N THR A 552 -18.71 0.80 -10.07
CA THR A 552 -19.75 -0.24 -10.10
C THR A 552 -19.79 -0.93 -11.47
N LEU A 553 -19.68 -0.16 -12.57
CA LEU A 553 -19.65 -0.70 -13.93
C LEU A 553 -18.43 -1.60 -14.18
N ARG A 554 -17.28 -1.28 -13.56
CA ARG A 554 -16.06 -2.10 -13.64
C ARG A 554 -16.26 -3.54 -13.22
N TYR A 555 -17.23 -3.86 -12.34
CA TYR A 555 -17.48 -5.25 -11.95
C TYR A 555 -17.92 -6.11 -13.13
N PHE A 556 -18.63 -5.57 -14.11
CA PHE A 556 -19.12 -6.32 -15.29
C PHE A 556 -18.09 -6.42 -16.42
N LEU A 557 -17.05 -5.59 -16.33
CA LEU A 557 -15.94 -5.52 -17.28
C LEU A 557 -14.70 -6.26 -16.75
N ASN A 558 -14.76 -6.82 -15.54
CA ASN A 558 -13.63 -7.46 -14.91
C ASN A 558 -13.43 -8.90 -15.41
N PRO A 559 -12.37 -9.21 -16.18
CA PRO A 559 -12.11 -10.54 -16.72
C PRO A 559 -11.89 -11.62 -15.66
N LEU A 560 -11.53 -11.24 -14.42
CA LEU A 560 -11.34 -12.18 -13.33
C LEU A 560 -12.64 -12.86 -12.88
N ASN A 561 -13.81 -12.37 -13.30
CA ASN A 561 -15.08 -13.07 -13.09
C ASN A 561 -15.18 -14.37 -13.90
N GLY A 562 -14.30 -14.58 -14.89
CA GLY A 562 -14.24 -15.80 -15.68
C GLY A 562 -13.22 -16.85 -15.21
N LEU A 563 -12.41 -16.59 -14.19
CA LEU A 563 -11.31 -17.48 -13.78
C LEU A 563 -11.71 -18.64 -12.86
N SER A 564 -12.83 -18.54 -12.15
CA SER A 564 -13.26 -19.52 -11.17
C SER A 564 -14.78 -19.71 -11.20
N SER A 565 -15.32 -20.57 -10.34
CA SER A 565 -16.77 -20.72 -10.20
C SER A 565 -17.35 -19.51 -9.46
N VAL A 566 -17.63 -18.44 -10.20
CA VAL A 566 -18.17 -17.17 -9.69
C VAL A 566 -19.69 -17.16 -9.81
N LYS A 567 -20.39 -16.96 -8.68
CA LYS A 567 -21.86 -16.85 -8.61
C LYS A 567 -22.28 -15.64 -7.80
N GLY A 568 -23.36 -14.98 -8.21
CA GLY A 568 -23.97 -13.89 -7.46
C GLY A 568 -25.24 -14.31 -6.73
N VAL A 569 -25.47 -13.76 -5.54
CA VAL A 569 -26.67 -13.92 -4.73
C VAL A 569 -27.24 -12.56 -4.35
N LYS A 570 -28.55 -12.38 -4.53
CA LYS A 570 -29.21 -11.12 -4.17
C LYS A 570 -29.31 -11.01 -2.66
N LEU A 571 -28.89 -9.86 -2.11
CA LEU A 571 -29.15 -9.50 -0.72
C LEU A 571 -30.66 -9.55 -0.43
N GLU A 572 -31.46 -9.11 -1.41
CA GLU A 572 -32.91 -9.07 -1.36
C GLU A 572 -33.52 -10.45 -1.19
N ASP A 573 -33.02 -11.48 -1.88
CA ASP A 573 -33.52 -12.85 -1.74
C ASP A 573 -33.19 -13.42 -0.36
N ILE A 574 -31.96 -13.18 0.12
CA ILE A 574 -31.51 -13.63 1.45
C ILE A 574 -32.38 -13.01 2.55
N LYS A 575 -32.75 -11.73 2.41
CA LYS A 575 -33.59 -11.04 3.40
C LYS A 575 -35.08 -11.37 3.27
N ASN A 576 -35.57 -11.60 2.07
CA ASN A 576 -36.99 -11.92 1.84
C ASN A 576 -37.33 -13.38 2.16
N SER A 577 -36.45 -14.30 1.79
CA SER A 577 -36.68 -15.75 1.87
C SER A 577 -35.43 -16.48 2.37
N PRO A 578 -34.94 -16.18 3.60
CA PRO A 578 -33.66 -16.67 4.10
C PRO A 578 -33.52 -18.19 4.06
N LYS A 579 -34.54 -18.94 4.46
CA LYS A 579 -34.52 -20.42 4.43
C LYS A 579 -34.28 -20.96 3.01
N LEU A 580 -35.00 -20.42 2.01
CA LEU A 580 -34.86 -20.82 0.61
C LEU A 580 -33.50 -20.40 0.04
N SER A 581 -33.08 -19.17 0.26
CA SER A 581 -31.83 -18.65 -0.32
C SER A 581 -30.61 -19.33 0.30
N LEU A 582 -30.57 -19.47 1.62
CA LEU A 582 -29.43 -20.07 2.32
C LEU A 582 -29.33 -21.57 2.04
N SER A 583 -30.44 -22.31 1.94
CA SER A 583 -30.40 -23.73 1.54
C SER A 583 -29.85 -23.94 0.12
N LYS A 584 -30.16 -23.05 -0.82
CA LYS A 584 -29.54 -23.08 -2.15
C LYS A 584 -28.05 -22.76 -2.10
N ILE A 585 -27.65 -21.81 -1.27
CA ILE A 585 -26.24 -21.44 -1.10
C ILE A 585 -25.47 -22.61 -0.48
N THR A 586 -25.94 -23.20 0.62
CA THR A 586 -25.27 -24.35 1.28
C THR A 586 -25.19 -25.56 0.35
N LYS A 587 -26.25 -25.85 -0.42
CA LYS A 587 -26.24 -26.90 -1.46
C LYS A 587 -25.17 -26.64 -2.54
N TRP A 588 -25.05 -25.42 -3.05
CA TRP A 588 -24.01 -25.08 -4.03
C TRP A 588 -22.59 -25.16 -3.45
N LEU A 589 -22.46 -24.76 -2.18
CA LEU A 589 -21.22 -24.84 -1.43
C LEU A 589 -20.81 -26.27 -1.11
N LYS A 590 -21.77 -27.20 -1.05
CA LYS A 590 -21.62 -28.59 -0.57
C LYS A 590 -21.33 -28.64 0.94
N ILE A 591 -22.06 -27.83 1.70
CA ILE A 591 -22.03 -27.84 3.16
C ILE A 591 -23.43 -28.11 3.70
N ASN A 592 -23.51 -28.54 4.95
CA ASN A 592 -24.77 -28.76 5.64
C ASN A 592 -25.57 -27.46 5.83
N ASN A 593 -26.90 -27.57 5.82
CA ASN A 593 -27.79 -26.45 6.10
C ASN A 593 -28.00 -26.28 7.62
N ASP A 594 -26.91 -26.00 8.33
CA ASP A 594 -26.88 -25.93 9.79
C ASP A 594 -27.68 -24.73 10.34
N PRO A 595 -28.37 -24.84 11.49
CA PRO A 595 -29.07 -23.71 12.12
C PRO A 595 -28.20 -22.47 12.39
N SER A 596 -26.87 -22.63 12.51
CA SER A 596 -25.94 -21.51 12.73
C SER A 596 -26.04 -20.44 11.64
N ILE A 597 -26.38 -20.82 10.39
CA ILE A 597 -26.39 -19.89 9.26
C ILE A 597 -27.52 -18.86 9.29
N TYR A 598 -28.42 -18.97 10.26
CA TYR A 598 -29.56 -18.07 10.43
C TYR A 598 -29.40 -17.09 11.60
N LYS A 599 -28.26 -17.10 12.29
CA LYS A 599 -28.06 -16.30 13.51
C LYS A 599 -27.48 -14.91 13.26
N SER A 600 -26.68 -14.74 12.19
CA SER A 600 -25.94 -13.50 11.92
C SER A 600 -25.08 -13.09 13.12
N GLU A 601 -23.99 -13.82 13.35
CA GLU A 601 -23.14 -13.66 14.51
C GLU A 601 -21.67 -13.52 14.11
N PHE A 602 -20.84 -13.06 15.04
CA PHE A 602 -19.39 -13.26 15.01
C PHE A 602 -18.97 -13.77 16.37
N MET A 603 -18.30 -14.93 16.42
CA MET A 603 -17.81 -15.51 17.67
C MET A 603 -18.92 -15.68 18.74
N GLY A 604 -20.10 -16.12 18.30
CA GLY A 604 -21.27 -16.31 19.18
C GLY A 604 -21.95 -15.01 19.64
N LYS A 605 -21.47 -13.85 19.20
CA LYS A 605 -22.08 -12.55 19.50
C LYS A 605 -22.91 -12.07 18.34
N LYS A 606 -24.15 -11.65 18.61
CA LYS A 606 -25.06 -11.12 17.60
C LYS A 606 -24.45 -9.94 16.86
N PHE A 607 -24.49 -10.01 15.53
CA PHE A 607 -24.00 -8.96 14.66
C PHE A 607 -25.16 -8.13 14.12
N SER A 608 -25.05 -6.81 14.29
CA SER A 608 -25.92 -5.83 13.66
C SER A 608 -25.07 -4.67 13.13
N ARG A 609 -25.57 -3.96 12.12
CA ARG A 609 -24.84 -2.82 11.58
C ARG A 609 -25.33 -1.53 12.24
N PRO A 610 -24.43 -0.71 12.80
CA PRO A 610 -24.81 0.61 13.30
C PRO A 610 -25.31 1.47 12.13
N SER A 611 -26.47 2.10 12.30
CA SER A 611 -27.00 3.08 11.35
C SER A 611 -27.04 4.45 12.00
N VAL A 612 -26.53 5.48 11.30
CA VAL A 612 -26.54 6.88 11.80
C VAL A 612 -27.95 7.48 11.75
N ASN A 613 -28.83 6.95 10.89
CA ASN A 613 -30.13 7.53 10.56
C ASN A 613 -31.33 6.59 10.85
N PHE A 614 -31.09 5.41 11.44
CA PHE A 614 -32.13 4.43 11.74
C PHE A 614 -31.79 3.72 13.05
N ASP A 615 -32.79 3.15 13.72
CA ASP A 615 -32.53 2.14 14.75
C ASP A 615 -31.61 1.05 14.16
N ASN A 616 -30.79 0.43 15.00
CA ASN A 616 -29.83 -0.59 14.58
C ASN A 616 -30.50 -1.63 13.67
N ILE A 617 -29.91 -1.84 12.48
CA ILE A 617 -30.45 -2.78 11.49
C ILE A 617 -29.98 -4.18 11.88
N THR A 618 -30.93 -5.05 12.21
CA THR A 618 -30.67 -6.46 12.53
C THR A 618 -30.47 -7.28 11.26
N GLY A 619 -29.89 -8.48 11.35
CA GLY A 619 -29.44 -9.28 10.20
C GLY A 619 -30.43 -9.31 9.01
N PHE A 620 -31.64 -9.84 9.23
CA PHE A 620 -32.65 -10.02 8.18
C PHE A 620 -33.62 -8.84 7.98
N ASP A 621 -33.36 -7.70 8.62
CA ASP A 621 -34.17 -6.49 8.47
C ASP A 621 -34.21 -5.99 7.01
N LYS A 622 -35.41 -5.68 6.51
CA LYS A 622 -35.64 -5.30 5.10
C LYS A 622 -35.60 -3.78 4.83
N ARG A 623 -35.56 -2.90 5.84
CA ARG A 623 -35.54 -1.43 5.69
C ARG A 623 -34.44 -0.96 4.74
N SER A 624 -33.28 -1.63 4.81
CA SER A 624 -32.14 -1.33 3.95
C SER A 624 -32.36 -1.59 2.46
N ILE A 625 -33.30 -2.46 2.07
CA ILE A 625 -33.57 -2.89 0.69
C ILE A 625 -34.95 -2.43 0.17
N ASP A 626 -35.91 -2.17 1.05
CA ASP A 626 -37.26 -1.72 0.70
C ASP A 626 -37.33 -0.20 0.39
N THR A 627 -36.19 0.44 0.12
CA THR A 627 -36.15 1.87 -0.16
C THR A 627 -36.44 2.16 -1.64
N PRO A 628 -37.37 3.08 -1.98
CA PRO A 628 -37.61 3.42 -3.38
C PRO A 628 -36.40 4.10 -4.03
N LEU A 629 -36.33 4.02 -5.36
CA LEU A 629 -35.39 4.80 -6.17
C LEU A 629 -35.77 6.28 -6.16
N GLY A 630 -34.79 7.16 -6.41
CA GLY A 630 -35.01 8.59 -6.53
C GLY A 630 -34.69 9.39 -5.25
N ARG A 631 -33.89 8.82 -4.35
CA ARG A 631 -33.41 9.53 -3.15
C ARG A 631 -32.31 10.54 -3.47
N ILE A 632 -31.59 10.30 -4.56
CA ILE A 632 -30.46 11.14 -5.01
C ILE A 632 -30.56 11.40 -6.50
N PHE A 633 -30.77 10.35 -7.28
CA PHE A 633 -30.79 10.43 -8.73
C PHE A 633 -32.14 10.93 -9.21
N SER A 634 -32.13 11.90 -10.12
CA SER A 634 -33.33 12.36 -10.79
C SER A 634 -33.92 11.29 -11.72
N LYS A 635 -35.09 11.57 -12.31
CA LYS A 635 -35.67 10.70 -13.36
C LYS A 635 -34.72 10.52 -14.55
N ARG A 636 -34.00 11.58 -14.95
CA ARG A 636 -33.02 11.54 -16.04
C ARG A 636 -31.80 10.71 -15.65
N ASP A 637 -31.27 10.94 -14.45
CA ASP A 637 -30.13 10.19 -13.92
C ASP A 637 -30.47 8.68 -13.84
N ILE A 638 -31.66 8.34 -13.33
CA ILE A 638 -32.15 6.96 -13.27
C ILE A 638 -32.27 6.35 -14.66
N LEU A 639 -32.83 7.06 -15.65
CA LEU A 639 -32.91 6.56 -17.03
C LEU A 639 -31.52 6.20 -17.60
N ILE A 640 -30.53 7.07 -17.39
CA ILE A 640 -29.15 6.82 -17.81
C ILE A 640 -28.61 5.57 -17.12
N LEU A 641 -28.70 5.52 -15.78
CA LEU A 641 -28.15 4.43 -15.00
C LEU A 641 -28.85 3.10 -15.25
N GLU A 642 -30.18 3.05 -15.35
CA GLU A 642 -30.93 1.84 -15.69
C GLU A 642 -30.52 1.30 -17.05
N THR A 643 -30.32 2.19 -18.03
CA THR A 643 -29.88 1.79 -19.38
C THR A 643 -28.46 1.22 -19.35
N LEU A 644 -27.53 1.87 -18.64
CA LEU A 644 -26.15 1.36 -18.51
C LEU A 644 -26.10 0.05 -17.71
N PHE A 645 -26.88 -0.09 -16.64
CA PHE A 645 -26.92 -1.31 -15.83
C PHE A 645 -27.84 -2.40 -16.40
N TRP A 646 -28.55 -2.14 -17.50
CA TRP A 646 -29.62 -3.00 -18.01
C TRP A 646 -29.23 -4.47 -18.16
N PRO A 647 -28.09 -4.86 -18.78
CA PRO A 647 -27.75 -6.27 -18.94
C PRO A 647 -27.65 -7.04 -17.61
N PHE A 648 -27.17 -6.36 -16.56
CA PHE A 648 -27.11 -6.94 -15.22
C PHE A 648 -28.48 -6.91 -14.53
N MET A 649 -29.22 -5.80 -14.65
CA MET A 649 -30.53 -5.67 -14.03
C MET A 649 -31.55 -6.64 -14.61
N ASP A 650 -31.56 -6.90 -15.92
CA ASP A 650 -32.41 -7.91 -16.53
C ASP A 650 -32.02 -9.32 -16.08
N LEU A 651 -30.71 -9.62 -16.02
CA LEU A 651 -30.19 -10.91 -15.56
C LEU A 651 -30.65 -11.25 -14.12
N TYR A 652 -30.73 -10.26 -13.24
CA TYR A 652 -31.16 -10.42 -11.85
C TYR A 652 -32.61 -10.04 -11.58
N LYS A 653 -33.37 -9.66 -12.62
CA LYS A 653 -34.78 -9.22 -12.53
C LYS A 653 -34.99 -8.03 -11.60
N TYR A 654 -34.08 -7.06 -11.67
CA TYR A 654 -34.20 -5.75 -11.02
C TYR A 654 -34.93 -4.70 -11.85
N THR A 655 -35.14 -4.93 -13.15
CA THR A 655 -35.83 -3.99 -14.04
C THR A 655 -36.98 -4.64 -14.77
N LYS A 656 -38.00 -3.83 -15.08
CA LYS A 656 -39.09 -4.18 -16.01
C LYS A 656 -38.82 -3.69 -17.43
N MET A 657 -37.73 -2.95 -17.65
CA MET A 657 -37.33 -2.43 -18.97
C MET A 657 -37.08 -3.59 -19.93
N THR A 658 -37.83 -3.63 -21.03
CA THR A 658 -37.66 -4.68 -22.03
C THR A 658 -36.37 -4.47 -22.83
N LYS A 659 -35.91 -5.49 -23.56
CA LYS A 659 -34.78 -5.34 -24.48
C LYS A 659 -35.04 -4.28 -25.55
N LYS A 660 -36.30 -4.12 -26.00
CA LYS A 660 -36.69 -3.08 -26.96
C LYS A 660 -36.53 -1.68 -26.37
N ASP A 661 -36.97 -1.49 -25.13
CA ASP A 661 -36.83 -0.23 -24.41
C ASP A 661 -35.35 0.09 -24.16
N PHE A 662 -34.56 -0.90 -23.76
CA PHE A 662 -33.11 -0.75 -23.60
C PHE A 662 -32.44 -0.25 -24.89
N LEU A 663 -32.72 -0.88 -26.03
CA LEU A 663 -32.12 -0.48 -27.31
C LEU A 663 -32.55 0.93 -27.73
N LYS A 664 -33.79 1.33 -27.44
CA LYS A 664 -34.28 2.68 -27.66
C LYS A 664 -33.56 3.67 -26.75
N ASN A 665 -33.52 3.38 -25.44
CA ASN A 665 -32.91 4.24 -24.44
C ASN A 665 -31.40 4.38 -24.65
N LEU A 666 -30.71 3.34 -25.13
CA LEU A 666 -29.29 3.40 -25.44
C LEU A 666 -28.96 4.52 -26.44
N LYS A 667 -29.82 4.74 -27.45
CA LYS A 667 -29.68 5.87 -28.38
C LYS A 667 -29.99 7.21 -27.71
N ILE A 668 -31.04 7.25 -26.88
CA ILE A 668 -31.50 8.45 -26.17
C ILE A 668 -30.42 8.99 -25.21
N ILE A 669 -29.76 8.11 -24.45
CA ILE A 669 -28.86 8.55 -23.37
C ILE A 669 -27.51 9.05 -23.88
N ARG A 670 -27.11 8.76 -25.12
CA ARG A 670 -25.77 9.10 -25.64
C ARG A 670 -25.40 10.59 -25.50
N PRO A 671 -26.24 11.56 -25.89
CA PRO A 671 -25.97 12.97 -25.65
C PRO A 671 -25.90 13.31 -24.15
N PHE A 672 -26.76 12.71 -23.33
CA PHE A 672 -26.78 12.97 -21.88
C PHE A 672 -25.51 12.55 -21.15
N LEU A 673 -24.72 11.62 -21.71
CA LEU A 673 -23.43 11.23 -21.12
C LEU A 673 -22.38 12.35 -21.19
N MET A 674 -22.59 13.40 -21.98
CA MET A 674 -21.72 14.58 -22.04
C MET A 674 -22.14 15.68 -21.05
N GLU A 675 -23.35 15.59 -20.52
CA GLU A 675 -23.92 16.58 -19.61
C GLU A 675 -23.75 16.13 -18.16
N PRO A 676 -23.67 17.06 -17.19
CA PRO A 676 -23.64 16.65 -15.79
C PRO A 676 -24.91 15.95 -15.35
N PHE A 677 -24.76 14.95 -14.48
CA PHE A 677 -25.91 14.39 -13.78
C PHE A 677 -26.54 15.46 -12.89
N GLU A 678 -27.85 15.37 -12.66
CA GLU A 678 -28.55 16.36 -11.84
C GLU A 678 -28.07 16.35 -10.39
N PHE A 679 -27.76 15.17 -9.84
CA PHE A 679 -27.17 15.08 -8.50
C PHE A 679 -25.79 15.76 -8.40
N GLU A 680 -24.99 15.75 -9.47
CA GLU A 680 -23.69 16.45 -9.50
C GLU A 680 -23.90 17.97 -9.47
N MET A 681 -24.89 18.47 -10.22
CA MET A 681 -25.27 19.87 -10.19
C MET A 681 -25.78 20.29 -8.81
N ASP A 682 -26.59 19.46 -8.14
CA ASP A 682 -27.10 19.73 -6.80
C ASP A 682 -25.98 19.79 -5.76
N ILE A 683 -25.05 18.82 -5.78
CA ILE A 683 -23.84 18.88 -4.95
C ILE A 683 -23.07 20.18 -5.25
N TYR A 684 -22.82 20.46 -6.53
CA TYR A 684 -22.06 21.64 -6.96
C TYR A 684 -22.67 22.94 -6.44
N LYS A 685 -24.01 23.11 -6.53
CA LYS A 685 -24.72 24.32 -6.04
C LYS A 685 -24.53 24.57 -4.55
N ARG A 686 -24.40 23.52 -3.73
CA ARG A 686 -24.23 23.60 -2.26
C ARG A 686 -22.82 23.99 -1.82
N LEU A 687 -21.86 24.03 -2.75
CA LEU A 687 -20.46 24.35 -2.44
C LEU A 687 -20.20 25.87 -2.37
N PRO A 688 -19.17 26.30 -1.60
CA PRO A 688 -18.73 27.70 -1.54
C PRO A 688 -18.47 28.32 -2.92
N LYS A 689 -18.50 29.67 -3.01
CA LYS A 689 -18.34 30.40 -4.27
C LYS A 689 -16.96 30.22 -4.91
N GLU A 690 -15.91 30.04 -4.12
CA GLU A 690 -14.52 29.88 -4.58
C GLU A 690 -14.25 28.48 -5.18
N LYS A 691 -14.94 28.10 -6.25
CA LYS A 691 -14.81 26.78 -6.89
C LYS A 691 -14.54 26.89 -8.38
N LYS A 692 -13.92 25.85 -8.96
CA LYS A 692 -13.81 25.70 -10.41
C LYS A 692 -15.17 25.40 -11.02
N GLU A 693 -15.36 25.71 -12.30
CA GLU A 693 -16.52 25.24 -13.05
C GLU A 693 -16.63 23.71 -13.01
N LEU A 694 -17.86 23.19 -12.93
CA LEU A 694 -18.12 21.75 -12.78
C LEU A 694 -17.44 20.92 -13.88
N GLN A 695 -17.47 21.43 -15.11
CA GLN A 695 -16.84 20.81 -16.29
C GLN A 695 -15.31 20.75 -16.21
N ASP A 696 -14.68 21.58 -15.37
CA ASP A 696 -13.22 21.61 -15.16
C ASP A 696 -12.78 20.73 -13.97
N ILE A 697 -13.74 20.06 -13.32
CA ILE A 697 -13.46 19.15 -12.22
C ILE A 697 -12.99 17.81 -12.77
N GLU A 698 -11.82 17.36 -12.29
CA GLU A 698 -11.16 16.16 -12.80
C GLU A 698 -12.02 14.89 -12.70
N SER A 699 -12.71 14.69 -11.56
CA SER A 699 -13.58 13.52 -11.36
C SER A 699 -14.81 13.56 -12.27
N PHE A 700 -15.35 14.75 -12.54
CA PHE A 700 -16.42 14.94 -13.51
C PHE A 700 -15.97 14.47 -14.90
N GLN A 701 -14.90 15.07 -15.43
CA GLN A 701 -14.39 14.73 -16.76
C GLN A 701 -14.05 13.24 -16.89
N SER A 702 -13.38 12.67 -15.89
CA SER A 702 -12.99 11.25 -15.89
C SER A 702 -14.21 10.31 -15.85
N CYS A 703 -15.22 10.63 -15.03
CA CYS A 703 -16.45 9.85 -14.93
C CYS A 703 -17.17 9.82 -16.28
N HIS A 704 -17.42 10.98 -16.89
CA HIS A 704 -18.16 11.08 -18.14
C HIS A 704 -17.41 10.45 -19.33
N ARG A 705 -16.08 10.64 -19.42
CA ARG A 705 -15.24 9.89 -20.39
C ARG A 705 -15.39 8.37 -20.22
N TYR A 706 -15.39 7.88 -18.99
CA TYR A 706 -15.59 6.45 -18.71
C TYR A 706 -16.97 5.95 -19.15
N LEU A 707 -18.03 6.70 -18.85
CA LEU A 707 -19.40 6.32 -19.21
C LEU A 707 -19.59 6.22 -20.73
N ILE A 708 -18.96 7.10 -21.50
CA ILE A 708 -18.96 7.04 -22.96
C ILE A 708 -18.31 5.74 -23.45
N GLN A 709 -17.16 5.38 -22.89
CA GLN A 709 -16.46 4.13 -23.24
C GLN A 709 -17.30 2.90 -22.87
N VAL A 710 -18.00 2.92 -21.73
CA VAL A 710 -18.94 1.86 -21.35
C VAL A 710 -20.12 1.79 -22.31
N TRP A 711 -20.66 2.95 -22.71
CA TRP A 711 -21.73 3.04 -23.69
C TRP A 711 -21.31 2.47 -25.04
N GLU A 712 -20.08 2.72 -25.51
CA GLU A 712 -19.55 2.16 -26.76
C GLU A 712 -19.50 0.63 -26.74
N ILE A 713 -19.13 0.04 -25.60
CA ILE A 713 -19.20 -1.42 -25.39
C ILE A 713 -20.65 -1.90 -25.50
N LEU A 714 -21.58 -1.24 -24.82
CA LEU A 714 -23.00 -1.60 -24.86
C LEU A 714 -23.60 -1.41 -26.25
N ASP A 715 -23.27 -0.34 -26.96
CA ASP A 715 -23.80 -0.10 -28.29
C ASP A 715 -23.30 -1.15 -29.28
N LYS A 716 -22.06 -1.60 -29.13
CA LYS A 716 -21.50 -2.66 -29.97
C LYS A 716 -22.02 -4.06 -29.64
N THR A 717 -22.05 -4.40 -28.35
CA THR A 717 -22.23 -5.80 -27.91
C THR A 717 -23.60 -6.08 -27.29
N LYS A 718 -24.35 -5.03 -26.96
CA LYS A 718 -25.66 -5.08 -26.27
C LYS A 718 -25.62 -5.80 -24.92
N THR A 719 -24.43 -6.02 -24.33
CA THR A 719 -24.22 -6.68 -23.04
C THR A 719 -22.83 -6.36 -22.48
N TYR A 720 -22.42 -7.03 -21.40
CA TYR A 720 -21.06 -6.99 -20.87
C TYR A 720 -20.37 -8.35 -20.93
N PRO A 721 -19.05 -8.40 -21.19
CA PRO A 721 -18.31 -9.65 -21.39
C PRO A 721 -18.18 -10.51 -20.13
N TYR A 722 -18.26 -9.93 -18.92
CA TYR A 722 -17.93 -10.61 -17.67
C TYR A 722 -19.01 -10.45 -16.60
N LEU A 723 -20.28 -10.52 -17.00
CA LEU A 723 -21.42 -10.50 -16.08
C LEU A 723 -21.34 -11.64 -15.05
N ILE A 724 -21.55 -11.28 -13.78
CA ILE A 724 -21.62 -12.22 -12.68
C ILE A 724 -22.95 -12.98 -12.77
N LYS A 725 -22.90 -14.28 -13.03
CA LYS A 725 -24.12 -15.10 -13.20
C LYS A 725 -24.81 -15.37 -11.85
N PRO A 726 -26.15 -15.35 -11.80
CA PRO A 726 -26.87 -15.68 -10.57
C PRO A 726 -26.64 -17.14 -10.16
N LEU A 727 -26.64 -17.39 -8.86
CA LEU A 727 -26.83 -18.71 -8.27
C LEU A 727 -28.29 -19.09 -8.47
N LYS A 728 -28.56 -20.15 -9.24
CA LYS A 728 -29.91 -20.60 -9.58
C LYS A 728 -30.52 -21.47 -8.46
#